data_AF-A0A6C0GP10-F1
#
_entry.id   AF-A0A6C0GP10-F1
#
_cell.length_a   1.000
_cell.length_b   1.000
_cell.length_c   1.000
_cell.angle_alpha   90.00
_cell.angle_beta   90.00
_cell.angle_gamma   90.00
#
_symmetry.space_group_name_H-M   'P 1'
#
loop_
_entity.id
_entity.type
_entity.pdbx_description
1 polymer ?
#
loop_
_entity_poly.entity_id
_entity_poly.type
_entity_poly.pdbx_seq_one_letter_code
_entity_poly.pdbx_strand_id
1 'polypeptide(L)'
;MKKTFIVTFLLLSYFHGFLQAGDTTGDIQYSVYTIPPSLKDNANAVQRMEEITFTVKSPGEGILKTRYAITILNEKGKKYAAVHVGYDKLNKFNYLQGSLYDANGKLIDRLKKSDIQDISAVSDNSLFEDNRVKRASFNCGQYPCTVEFEYETVRQNMLFYPSWTPQASDEHYTVEKSVFSIIIPHTQTLRYKEINLPTKASVKTEGTNKVYTWQIENLPVIAAEPMGPALHSLIPAVITAPSSFEIDGYQGNMESWKSLGKWLYDLNANRDELPENIRQQVIQMVANEKDPVAKARKIYEYLQKNTRYVSIQLGIGGWQTFEAKSVAEKGYGDCKALTNYTKALLKVAGIPSFVASIYADDDDNDFRADFPSNQFNHVILCVPMAKDTIWLECTSQTTPFGYLGRSTYNRHALLFTPDGGKLVQTPAYTAKDNLQIRKADIHINPQGDATAELNTMYAGLKQDLPSALMHQLSPEEQKKYLYEHISLPSFEINKFGFSQQKTRIPAVTENLSLTVRKCVSKSGNRIFLTPNLLTTSSVTLPATEKRKTEIIRNMSYTDVDTIRYHLPAGYHPEYQPENMSFKSKFGEYTASVQVSEGMIIYIRRMQIHKGKYPAEAYQEFMEFYKKVAKADKMQLVFVNKS
;
A
#
# COMPACT_ATOMS: atom_id res chain seq x y z
N MET A 1 -65.38 -54.83 -41.87
CA MET A 1 -65.56 -53.38 -42.13
C MET A 1 -64.31 -52.65 -41.67
N LYS A 2 -63.75 -51.79 -42.53
CA LYS A 2 -62.85 -50.63 -42.33
C LYS A 2 -62.03 -50.58 -41.01
N LYS A 3 -60.69 -50.73 -41.07
CA LYS A 3 -59.67 -49.65 -41.13
C LYS A 3 -59.73 -48.75 -39.87
N THR A 4 -58.70 -48.52 -39.06
CA THR A 4 -57.30 -48.15 -39.37
C THR A 4 -56.46 -48.19 -38.07
N PHE A 5 -55.20 -48.61 -38.14
CA PHE A 5 -54.17 -48.37 -37.12
C PHE A 5 -53.71 -46.91 -37.18
N ILE A 6 -53.60 -46.20 -36.05
CA ILE A 6 -52.82 -44.95 -35.96
C ILE A 6 -51.94 -44.99 -34.71
N VAL A 7 -50.64 -45.02 -34.98
CA VAL A 7 -49.53 -44.70 -34.10
C VAL A 7 -49.46 -43.18 -33.96
N THR A 8 -49.38 -42.65 -32.74
CA THR A 8 -49.14 -41.22 -32.52
C THR A 8 -47.76 -41.01 -31.90
N PHE A 9 -46.84 -40.56 -32.76
CA PHE A 9 -45.64 -39.80 -32.44
C PHE A 9 -46.03 -38.40 -31.94
N LEU A 10 -45.38 -37.89 -30.89
CA LEU A 10 -45.33 -36.47 -30.50
C LEU A 10 -43.85 -36.19 -30.18
N LEU A 11 -42.96 -35.97 -31.16
CA LEU A 11 -42.69 -34.72 -31.89
C LEU A 11 -42.41 -33.52 -30.98
N LEU A 12 -41.10 -33.31 -30.75
CA LEU A 12 -40.48 -32.03 -30.39
C LEU A 12 -40.98 -30.93 -31.33
N SER A 13 -41.38 -29.79 -30.76
CA SER A 13 -41.48 -28.53 -31.49
C SER A 13 -40.75 -27.42 -30.73
N TYR A 14 -39.65 -26.99 -31.34
CA TYR A 14 -38.99 -25.71 -31.12
C TYR A 14 -40.00 -24.56 -31.25
N PHE A 15 -40.14 -23.74 -30.22
CA PHE A 15 -40.78 -22.43 -30.35
C PHE A 15 -39.72 -21.38 -30.67
N HIS A 16 -39.54 -21.10 -31.97
CA HIS A 16 -39.03 -19.82 -32.45
C HIS A 16 -40.22 -18.86 -32.52
N GLY A 17 -40.39 -18.02 -31.50
CA GLY A 17 -41.32 -16.91 -31.51
C GLY A 17 -40.57 -15.60 -31.75
N PHE A 18 -40.43 -15.21 -33.01
CA PHE A 18 -40.25 -13.80 -33.36
C PHE A 18 -41.55 -13.08 -32.99
N LEU A 19 -41.49 -12.20 -32.01
CA LEU A 19 -42.51 -11.19 -31.77
C LEU A 19 -41.84 -9.82 -31.97
N GLN A 20 -42.22 -9.18 -33.06
CA GLN A 20 -42.06 -7.75 -33.26
C GLN A 20 -42.77 -7.05 -32.09
N ALA A 21 -41.98 -6.51 -31.16
CA ALA A 21 -42.47 -5.57 -30.18
C ALA A 21 -42.63 -4.22 -30.87
N GLY A 22 -43.87 -3.74 -30.92
CA GLY A 22 -44.15 -2.35 -31.22
C GLY A 22 -43.53 -1.44 -30.16
N ASP A 23 -42.96 -0.34 -30.62
CA ASP A 23 -42.57 0.80 -29.80
C ASP A 23 -43.74 1.32 -28.96
N THR A 24 -43.42 1.96 -27.83
CA THR A 24 -44.27 2.75 -26.90
C THR A 24 -44.81 2.08 -25.64
N THR A 25 -43.90 1.62 -24.77
CA THR A 25 -43.89 2.11 -23.37
C THR A 25 -42.44 2.43 -23.03
N GLY A 26 -42.14 3.65 -22.60
CA GLY A 26 -40.78 3.99 -22.21
C GLY A 26 -40.41 3.17 -20.98
N ASP A 27 -39.46 2.25 -21.09
CA ASP A 27 -38.94 1.49 -19.95
C ASP A 27 -38.41 2.46 -18.89
N ILE A 28 -39.22 2.72 -17.85
CA ILE A 28 -38.81 3.49 -16.67
C ILE A 28 -37.97 2.54 -15.81
N GLN A 29 -36.65 2.64 -15.91
CA GLN A 29 -35.70 1.86 -15.10
C GLN A 29 -34.82 2.78 -14.27
N TYR A 30 -34.51 2.39 -13.04
CA TYR A 30 -33.61 3.13 -12.16
C TYR A 30 -34.01 4.59 -11.85
N SER A 31 -35.32 4.87 -11.77
CA SER A 31 -35.81 6.16 -11.28
C SER A 31 -35.15 6.53 -9.95
N VAL A 32 -34.66 7.76 -9.82
CA VAL A 32 -33.89 8.19 -8.64
C VAL A 32 -34.79 8.33 -7.40
N TYR A 33 -36.10 8.50 -7.62
CA TYR A 33 -37.10 8.60 -6.56
C TYR A 33 -37.32 7.28 -5.81
N THR A 34 -36.91 6.14 -6.37
CA THR A 34 -37.01 4.84 -5.69
C THR A 34 -35.83 4.54 -4.78
N ILE A 35 -34.77 5.36 -4.81
CA ILE A 35 -33.62 5.19 -3.93
C ILE A 35 -34.02 5.51 -2.48
N PRO A 36 -33.82 4.59 -1.52
CA PRO A 36 -34.05 4.83 -0.11
C PRO A 36 -33.35 6.11 0.38
N PRO A 37 -34.02 6.98 1.17
CA PRO A 37 -33.41 8.22 1.66
C PRO A 37 -32.08 8.03 2.39
N SER A 38 -31.94 6.94 3.16
CA SER A 38 -30.71 6.61 3.90
C SER A 38 -29.50 6.34 3.01
N LEU A 39 -29.69 5.93 1.75
CA LEU A 39 -28.59 5.67 0.81
C LEU A 39 -28.17 6.92 0.05
N LYS A 40 -28.94 8.02 0.14
CA LYS A 40 -28.58 9.33 -0.42
C LYS A 40 -27.85 10.21 0.58
N ASP A 41 -27.98 9.91 1.88
CA ASP A 41 -27.33 10.68 2.93
C ASP A 41 -25.80 10.56 2.84
N ASN A 42 -25.11 11.71 2.76
CA ASN A 42 -23.66 11.82 2.58
C ASN A 42 -23.07 11.00 1.39
N ALA A 43 -23.89 10.64 0.39
CA ALA A 43 -23.48 9.86 -0.76
C ALA A 43 -23.27 10.75 -1.99
N ASN A 44 -22.23 10.44 -2.79
CA ASN A 44 -22.01 11.02 -4.11
C ASN A 44 -22.49 10.09 -5.23
N ALA A 45 -22.59 8.79 -4.95
CA ALA A 45 -23.11 7.78 -5.86
C ALA A 45 -23.76 6.62 -5.10
N VAL A 46 -24.74 5.97 -5.75
CA VAL A 46 -25.48 4.83 -5.21
C VAL A 46 -25.44 3.70 -6.22
N GLN A 47 -24.87 2.55 -5.84
CA GLN A 47 -24.98 1.32 -6.62
C GLN A 47 -26.40 0.78 -6.52
N ARG A 48 -27.19 0.94 -7.59
CA ARG A 48 -28.59 0.50 -7.67
C ARG A 48 -28.67 -1.03 -7.69
N MET A 49 -27.82 -1.64 -8.51
CA MET A 49 -27.68 -3.08 -8.60
C MET A 49 -26.27 -3.43 -9.06
N GLU A 50 -25.82 -4.62 -8.69
CA GLU A 50 -24.63 -5.26 -9.23
C GLU A 50 -24.85 -6.77 -9.22
N GLU A 51 -24.52 -7.41 -10.33
CA GLU A 51 -24.52 -8.84 -10.51
C GLU A 51 -23.19 -9.25 -11.13
N ILE A 52 -22.37 -9.93 -10.33
CA ILE A 52 -21.11 -10.50 -10.79
C ILE A 52 -21.26 -12.01 -10.79
N THR A 53 -21.04 -12.64 -11.95
CA THR A 53 -21.03 -14.10 -12.10
C THR A 53 -19.68 -14.55 -12.64
N PHE A 54 -18.98 -15.38 -11.86
CA PHE A 54 -17.76 -16.04 -12.31
C PHE A 54 -18.01 -17.53 -12.52
N THR A 55 -17.88 -17.99 -13.76
CA THR A 55 -18.06 -19.40 -14.13
C THR A 55 -16.70 -20.03 -14.39
N VAL A 56 -16.28 -20.97 -13.54
CA VAL A 56 -15.09 -21.78 -13.76
C VAL A 56 -15.41 -22.87 -14.78
N LYS A 57 -14.68 -22.90 -15.90
CA LYS A 57 -14.84 -23.92 -16.94
C LYS A 57 -13.88 -25.09 -16.71
N SER A 58 -12.65 -24.79 -16.33
CA SER A 58 -11.59 -25.74 -16.03
C SER A 58 -10.60 -25.10 -15.04
N PRO A 59 -9.57 -25.82 -14.55
CA PRO A 59 -8.51 -25.20 -13.77
C PRO A 59 -7.78 -24.07 -14.50
N GLY A 60 -7.79 -24.04 -15.84
CA GLY A 60 -7.09 -23.04 -16.67
C GLY A 60 -7.98 -22.01 -17.36
N GLU A 61 -9.31 -22.08 -17.19
CA GLU A 61 -10.22 -21.11 -17.81
C GLU A 61 -11.46 -20.82 -16.97
N GLY A 62 -11.82 -19.54 -16.90
CA GLY A 62 -13.06 -19.04 -16.31
C GLY A 62 -13.65 -17.89 -17.11
N ILE A 63 -14.95 -17.64 -16.93
CA ILE A 63 -15.66 -16.52 -17.57
C ILE A 63 -16.20 -15.62 -16.47
N LEU A 64 -15.84 -14.35 -16.50
CA LEU A 64 -16.36 -13.33 -15.60
C LEU A 64 -17.34 -12.44 -16.37
N LYS A 65 -18.59 -12.43 -15.93
CA LYS A 65 -19.63 -11.52 -16.38
C LYS A 65 -20.01 -10.58 -15.25
N THR A 66 -20.03 -9.29 -15.54
CA THR A 66 -20.36 -8.24 -14.57
C THR A 66 -21.40 -7.31 -15.18
N ARG A 67 -22.50 -7.09 -14.46
CA ARG A 67 -23.52 -6.08 -14.78
C ARG A 67 -23.75 -5.22 -13.55
N TYR A 68 -23.80 -3.91 -13.70
CA TYR A 68 -24.11 -3.01 -12.59
C TYR A 68 -24.74 -1.72 -13.07
N ALA A 69 -25.51 -1.08 -12.20
CA ALA A 69 -26.07 0.25 -12.42
C ALA A 69 -25.74 1.17 -11.23
N ILE A 70 -25.25 2.38 -11.52
CA ILE A 70 -24.87 3.38 -10.52
C ILE A 70 -25.60 4.68 -10.82
N THR A 71 -26.36 5.16 -9.84
CA THR A 71 -26.89 6.53 -9.87
C THR A 71 -25.84 7.48 -9.32
N ILE A 72 -25.52 8.52 -10.08
CA ILE A 72 -24.57 9.56 -9.70
C ILE A 72 -25.37 10.76 -9.24
N LEU A 73 -25.23 11.10 -7.95
CA LEU A 73 -26.09 12.10 -7.31
C LEU A 73 -25.64 13.53 -7.56
N ASN A 74 -24.33 13.74 -7.73
CA ASN A 74 -23.73 15.06 -7.91
C ASN A 74 -22.37 14.96 -8.62
N GLU A 75 -21.76 16.11 -8.91
CA GLU A 75 -20.50 16.20 -9.65
C GLU A 75 -19.32 15.47 -8.98
N LYS A 76 -19.27 15.37 -7.65
CA LYS A 76 -18.20 14.63 -6.95
C LYS A 76 -18.25 13.14 -7.25
N GLY A 77 -19.41 12.61 -7.64
CA GLY A 77 -19.60 11.21 -8.06
C GLY A 77 -19.29 10.96 -9.55
N LYS A 78 -18.93 11.98 -10.33
CA LYS A 78 -18.74 11.88 -11.80
C LYS A 78 -17.81 10.74 -12.23
N LYS A 79 -16.80 10.41 -11.43
CA LYS A 79 -15.85 9.30 -11.71
C LYS A 79 -16.54 7.94 -11.90
N TYR A 80 -17.72 7.75 -11.30
CA TYR A 80 -18.50 6.51 -11.43
C TYR A 80 -19.30 6.42 -12.73
N ALA A 81 -19.30 7.48 -13.56
CA ALA A 81 -19.87 7.45 -14.92
C ALA A 81 -18.99 6.71 -15.92
N ALA A 82 -17.83 6.19 -15.48
CA ALA A 82 -16.86 5.52 -16.32
C ALA A 82 -16.67 4.05 -15.90
N VAL A 83 -16.44 3.20 -16.89
CA VAL A 83 -16.08 1.79 -16.74
C VAL A 83 -14.68 1.54 -17.28
N HIS A 84 -13.94 0.71 -16.58
CA HIS A 84 -12.60 0.28 -16.94
C HIS A 84 -12.54 -1.24 -16.88
N VAL A 85 -12.34 -1.89 -18.02
CA VAL A 85 -12.23 -3.36 -18.11
C VAL A 85 -10.79 -3.71 -18.47
N GLY A 86 -10.04 -4.17 -17.47
CA GLY A 86 -8.66 -4.63 -17.61
C GLY A 86 -8.57 -5.98 -18.34
N TYR A 87 -7.60 -6.08 -19.24
CA TYR A 87 -7.29 -7.28 -20.02
C TYR A 87 -5.80 -7.30 -20.37
N ASP A 88 -5.27 -8.48 -20.67
CA ASP A 88 -3.85 -8.72 -20.96
C ASP A 88 -3.73 -9.98 -21.84
N LYS A 89 -2.54 -10.60 -21.97
CA LYS A 89 -2.39 -11.83 -22.77
C LYS A 89 -3.08 -13.05 -22.17
N LEU A 90 -3.24 -13.09 -20.85
CA LEU A 90 -3.88 -14.17 -20.09
C LEU A 90 -5.35 -13.87 -19.73
N ASN A 91 -5.82 -12.66 -19.99
CA ASN A 91 -7.17 -12.20 -19.68
C ASN A 91 -7.76 -11.52 -20.91
N LYS A 92 -8.73 -12.14 -21.57
CA LYS A 92 -9.29 -11.62 -22.82
C LYS A 92 -10.57 -10.84 -22.58
N PHE A 93 -10.67 -9.68 -23.21
CA PHE A 93 -11.91 -8.92 -23.31
C PHE A 93 -12.85 -9.59 -24.32
N ASN A 94 -14.13 -9.78 -23.97
CA ASN A 94 -15.15 -10.25 -24.91
C ASN A 94 -16.03 -9.09 -25.40
N TYR A 95 -16.82 -8.48 -24.51
CA TYR A 95 -17.68 -7.35 -24.85
C TYR A 95 -17.86 -6.37 -23.69
N LEU A 96 -18.29 -5.15 -24.03
CA LEU A 96 -18.75 -4.12 -23.11
C LEU A 96 -19.94 -3.41 -23.75
N GLN A 97 -20.99 -3.24 -22.96
CA GLN A 97 -22.18 -2.47 -23.27
C GLN A 97 -22.45 -1.47 -22.14
N GLY A 98 -23.16 -0.39 -22.46
CA GLY A 98 -23.59 0.54 -21.44
C GLY A 98 -24.74 1.41 -21.89
N SER A 99 -25.48 1.91 -20.92
CA SER A 99 -26.67 2.75 -21.08
C SER A 99 -26.64 3.90 -20.08
N LEU A 100 -27.17 5.05 -20.49
CA LEU A 100 -27.34 6.24 -19.64
C LEU A 100 -28.83 6.56 -19.49
N TYR A 101 -29.27 6.84 -18.27
CA TYR A 101 -30.64 7.18 -17.92
C TYR A 101 -30.72 8.52 -17.19
N ASP A 102 -31.83 9.23 -17.36
CA ASP A 102 -32.13 10.47 -16.63
C ASP A 102 -32.63 10.20 -15.19
N ALA A 103 -32.88 11.27 -14.45
CA ALA A 103 -33.39 11.20 -13.07
C ALA A 103 -34.73 10.46 -12.94
N ASN A 104 -35.56 10.48 -13.99
CA ASN A 104 -36.86 9.81 -14.00
C ASN A 104 -36.72 8.31 -14.36
N GLY A 105 -35.55 7.89 -14.84
CA GLY A 105 -35.28 6.54 -15.29
C GLY A 105 -35.52 6.32 -16.78
N LYS A 106 -35.60 7.39 -17.57
CA LYS A 106 -35.73 7.31 -19.02
C LYS A 106 -34.35 7.15 -19.66
N LEU A 107 -34.22 6.17 -20.57
CA LEU A 107 -33.01 5.97 -21.35
C LEU A 107 -32.70 7.22 -22.22
N ILE A 108 -31.47 7.73 -22.11
CA ILE A 108 -30.94 8.88 -22.85
C ILE A 108 -29.99 8.43 -23.95
N ASP A 109 -29.07 7.52 -23.64
CA ASP A 109 -27.97 7.16 -24.53
C ASP A 109 -27.49 5.71 -24.32
N ARG A 110 -26.78 5.16 -25.30
CA ARG A 110 -26.12 3.85 -25.25
C ARG A 110 -24.72 3.91 -25.85
N LEU A 111 -23.79 3.17 -25.26
CA LEU A 111 -22.44 3.07 -25.78
C LEU A 111 -22.43 2.47 -27.18
N LYS A 112 -21.73 3.12 -28.09
CA LYS A 112 -21.35 2.58 -29.40
C LYS A 112 -19.95 2.00 -29.29
N LYS A 113 -19.59 1.13 -30.24
CA LYS A 113 -18.23 0.56 -30.32
C LYS A 113 -17.15 1.65 -30.44
N SER A 114 -17.46 2.77 -31.09
CA SER A 114 -16.57 3.93 -31.22
C SER A 114 -16.26 4.63 -29.91
N ASP A 115 -17.12 4.46 -28.90
CA ASP A 115 -17.02 5.17 -27.62
C ASP A 115 -16.13 4.39 -26.62
N ILE A 116 -15.78 3.14 -26.97
CA ILE A 116 -14.93 2.27 -26.17
C ILE A 116 -13.47 2.47 -26.60
N GLN A 117 -12.73 3.18 -25.76
CA GLN A 117 -11.31 3.42 -25.95
C GLN A 117 -10.48 2.22 -25.51
N ASP A 118 -9.35 2.01 -26.16
CA ASP A 118 -8.40 0.95 -25.84
C ASP A 118 -7.05 1.57 -25.47
N ILE A 119 -6.72 1.52 -24.19
CA ILE A 119 -5.62 2.29 -23.61
C ILE A 119 -4.60 1.32 -23.01
N SER A 120 -3.32 1.63 -23.17
CA SER A 120 -2.24 0.92 -22.47
C SER A 120 -2.32 1.21 -20.98
N ALA A 121 -2.24 0.18 -20.13
CA ALA A 121 -2.37 0.30 -18.68
C ALA A 121 -1.08 -0.16 -17.98
N VAL A 122 0.05 0.35 -18.46
CA VAL A 122 1.36 0.11 -17.86
C VAL A 122 1.46 0.95 -16.59
N SER A 123 1.79 0.33 -15.46
CA SER A 123 2.00 1.05 -14.21
C SER A 123 3.18 2.02 -14.29
N ASP A 124 3.14 3.15 -13.56
CA ASP A 124 4.24 4.13 -13.52
C ASP A 124 5.57 3.52 -13.04
N ASN A 125 5.48 2.38 -12.33
CA ASN A 125 6.62 1.65 -11.78
C ASN A 125 7.08 0.48 -12.67
N SER A 126 6.51 0.31 -13.87
CA SER A 126 6.91 -0.73 -14.82
C SER A 126 7.31 -0.17 -16.18
N LEU A 127 8.41 -0.71 -16.73
CA LEU A 127 8.88 -0.32 -18.05
C LEU A 127 8.13 -1.08 -19.15
N PHE A 128 7.74 -2.34 -18.87
CA PHE A 128 7.04 -3.20 -19.82
C PHE A 128 5.99 -4.07 -19.12
N GLU A 129 4.73 -3.82 -19.44
CA GLU A 129 3.58 -4.66 -19.08
C GLU A 129 2.72 -4.90 -20.33
N ASP A 130 1.95 -5.98 -20.34
CA ASP A 130 0.95 -6.28 -21.36
C ASP A 130 -0.48 -5.89 -20.93
N ASN A 131 -0.61 -5.24 -19.77
CA ASN A 131 -1.86 -4.72 -19.24
C ASN A 131 -2.45 -3.64 -20.16
N ARG A 132 -3.72 -3.84 -20.51
CA ARG A 132 -4.53 -2.90 -21.30
C ARG A 132 -5.89 -2.72 -20.65
N VAL A 133 -6.54 -1.60 -20.94
CA VAL A 133 -7.87 -1.28 -20.41
C VAL A 133 -8.78 -0.85 -21.55
N LYS A 134 -9.95 -1.49 -21.63
CA LYS A 134 -11.09 -0.93 -22.36
C LYS A 134 -11.78 0.09 -21.46
N ARG A 135 -11.85 1.34 -21.89
CA ARG A 135 -12.45 2.44 -21.13
C ARG A 135 -13.62 3.02 -21.90
N ALA A 136 -14.74 3.20 -21.22
CA ALA A 136 -15.87 3.96 -21.73
C ALA A 136 -16.45 4.83 -20.61
N SER A 137 -17.08 5.94 -20.97
CA SER A 137 -17.69 6.83 -19.98
C SER A 137 -18.86 7.57 -20.59
N PHE A 138 -19.88 7.81 -19.77
CA PHE A 138 -20.96 8.72 -20.10
C PHE A 138 -20.72 10.11 -19.53
N ASN A 139 -21.31 11.12 -20.17
CA ASN A 139 -21.47 12.44 -19.57
C ASN A 139 -22.93 12.62 -19.17
N CYS A 140 -23.19 12.79 -17.88
CA CYS A 140 -24.56 12.88 -17.37
C CYS A 140 -25.30 14.14 -17.81
N GLY A 141 -24.60 15.22 -18.19
CA GLY A 141 -25.19 16.51 -18.52
C GLY A 141 -25.80 17.23 -17.31
N GLN A 142 -26.78 16.60 -16.66
CA GLN A 142 -27.42 17.01 -15.43
C GLN A 142 -27.42 15.86 -14.40
N TYR A 143 -27.22 16.21 -13.13
CA TYR A 143 -27.37 15.27 -12.02
C TYR A 143 -28.75 15.42 -11.36
N PRO A 144 -29.33 14.33 -10.84
CA PRO A 144 -28.81 12.97 -10.86
C PRO A 144 -29.06 12.24 -12.19
N CYS A 145 -28.20 11.29 -12.51
CA CYS A 145 -28.27 10.41 -13.69
C CYS A 145 -27.93 8.97 -13.26
N THR A 146 -28.28 7.98 -14.08
CA THR A 146 -27.87 6.58 -13.84
C THR A 146 -27.12 6.04 -15.03
N VAL A 147 -25.97 5.41 -14.79
CA VAL A 147 -25.26 4.61 -15.78
C VAL A 147 -25.46 3.13 -15.49
N GLU A 148 -25.65 2.33 -16.53
CA GLU A 148 -25.60 0.87 -16.47
C GLU A 148 -24.47 0.39 -17.37
N PHE A 149 -23.67 -0.55 -16.89
CA PHE A 149 -22.66 -1.23 -17.69
C PHE A 149 -22.79 -2.74 -17.56
N GLU A 150 -22.54 -3.44 -18.66
CA GLU A 150 -22.42 -4.89 -18.70
C GLU A 150 -21.18 -5.28 -19.52
N TYR A 151 -20.33 -6.13 -18.98
CA TYR A 151 -19.16 -6.64 -19.71
C TYR A 151 -18.86 -8.10 -19.37
N GLU A 152 -18.13 -8.74 -20.27
CA GLU A 152 -17.64 -10.10 -20.10
C GLU A 152 -16.14 -10.20 -20.45
N THR A 153 -15.43 -10.96 -19.64
CA THR A 153 -14.02 -11.31 -19.86
C THR A 153 -13.81 -12.81 -19.71
N VAL A 154 -12.89 -13.35 -20.51
CA VAL A 154 -12.39 -14.73 -20.39
C VAL A 154 -11.07 -14.68 -19.63
N ARG A 155 -11.00 -15.38 -18.50
CA ARG A 155 -9.84 -15.48 -17.62
C ARG A 155 -9.09 -16.77 -17.93
N GLN A 156 -7.83 -16.65 -18.32
CA GLN A 156 -6.89 -17.77 -18.47
C GLN A 156 -5.76 -17.68 -17.42
N ASN A 157 -5.70 -16.58 -16.66
CA ASN A 157 -4.95 -16.50 -15.42
C ASN A 157 -5.83 -16.98 -14.25
N MET A 158 -5.90 -18.29 -14.06
CA MET A 158 -6.71 -18.89 -12.99
C MET A 158 -6.00 -18.96 -11.64
N LEU A 159 -4.78 -18.39 -11.52
CA LEU A 159 -4.13 -18.18 -10.23
C LEU A 159 -4.99 -17.28 -9.32
N PHE A 160 -5.82 -16.41 -9.92
CA PHE A 160 -6.72 -15.51 -9.22
C PHE A 160 -8.17 -15.79 -9.56
N TYR A 161 -8.98 -15.92 -8.52
CA TYR A 161 -10.43 -15.81 -8.66
C TYR A 161 -10.85 -14.39 -8.26
N PRO A 162 -11.97 -13.86 -8.80
CA PRO A 162 -12.43 -12.52 -8.45
C PRO A 162 -12.79 -12.45 -6.97
N SER A 163 -12.34 -11.38 -6.32
CA SER A 163 -12.86 -10.98 -5.01
C SER A 163 -14.04 -10.04 -5.21
N TRP A 164 -14.88 -9.91 -4.17
CA TRP A 164 -16.06 -9.07 -4.19
C TRP A 164 -16.03 -8.08 -3.05
N THR A 165 -16.12 -6.80 -3.38
CA THR A 165 -16.18 -5.65 -2.46
C THR A 165 -17.30 -4.74 -2.94
N PRO A 166 -18.56 -4.99 -2.54
CA PRO A 166 -19.72 -4.31 -3.12
C PRO A 166 -19.73 -2.79 -2.88
N GLN A 167 -19.14 -2.34 -1.77
CA GLN A 167 -18.86 -0.92 -1.56
C GLN A 167 -17.47 -0.62 -2.15
N ALA A 168 -17.41 0.26 -3.15
CA ALA A 168 -16.13 0.82 -3.59
C ALA A 168 -15.38 1.37 -2.36
N SER A 169 -14.04 1.39 -2.38
CA SER A 169 -13.21 1.97 -1.32
C SER A 169 -13.32 3.51 -1.27
N ASP A 170 -14.54 4.03 -1.13
CA ASP A 170 -14.92 5.43 -1.08
C ASP A 170 -16.00 5.64 -0.01
N GLU A 171 -15.73 6.56 0.91
CA GLU A 171 -16.59 6.90 2.05
C GLU A 171 -17.86 7.66 1.65
N HIS A 172 -18.11 7.87 0.36
CA HIS A 172 -19.32 8.52 -0.16
C HIS A 172 -20.03 7.66 -1.22
N TYR A 173 -19.88 6.35 -1.12
CA TYR A 173 -20.50 5.36 -2.01
C TYR A 173 -21.42 4.42 -1.22
N THR A 174 -22.68 4.29 -1.64
CA THR A 174 -23.66 3.41 -0.99
C THR A 174 -24.13 2.30 -1.93
N VAL A 175 -24.66 1.21 -1.37
CA VAL A 175 -25.11 0.04 -2.14
C VAL A 175 -26.56 -0.27 -1.80
N GLU A 176 -27.44 -0.17 -2.79
CA GLU A 176 -28.83 -0.63 -2.68
C GLU A 176 -28.89 -2.15 -2.79
N LYS A 177 -28.25 -2.73 -3.81
CA LYS A 177 -28.15 -4.17 -3.99
C LYS A 177 -26.85 -4.57 -4.69
N SER A 178 -26.24 -5.66 -4.24
CA SER A 178 -25.14 -6.31 -4.95
C SER A 178 -25.16 -7.81 -4.70
N VAL A 179 -24.94 -8.59 -5.76
CA VAL A 179 -24.93 -10.05 -5.76
C VAL A 179 -23.67 -10.55 -6.45
N PHE A 180 -22.96 -11.45 -5.79
CA PHE A 180 -21.80 -12.13 -6.34
C PHE A 180 -22.01 -13.63 -6.34
N SER A 181 -21.83 -14.26 -7.51
CA SER A 181 -21.97 -15.69 -7.69
C SER A 181 -20.73 -16.32 -8.32
N ILE A 182 -20.30 -17.46 -7.76
CA ILE A 182 -19.29 -18.33 -8.37
C ILE A 182 -19.93 -19.67 -8.71
N ILE A 183 -19.85 -20.04 -9.98
CA ILE A 183 -20.30 -21.32 -10.52
C ILE A 183 -19.06 -22.15 -10.82
N ILE A 184 -18.90 -23.29 -10.13
CA ILE A 184 -17.72 -24.14 -10.25
C ILE A 184 -18.13 -25.61 -10.42
N PRO A 185 -17.42 -26.43 -11.22
CA PRO A 185 -17.67 -27.86 -11.30
C PRO A 185 -17.61 -28.50 -9.91
N HIS A 186 -18.53 -29.41 -9.60
CA HIS A 186 -18.59 -30.06 -8.28
C HIS A 186 -17.34 -30.85 -7.91
N THR A 187 -16.50 -31.18 -8.90
CA THR A 187 -15.19 -31.84 -8.76
C THR A 187 -14.09 -30.89 -8.27
N GLN A 188 -14.31 -29.59 -8.30
CA GLN A 188 -13.39 -28.59 -7.78
C GLN A 188 -13.92 -27.98 -6.49
N THR A 189 -12.99 -27.50 -5.65
CA THR A 189 -13.31 -26.86 -4.38
C THR A 189 -12.97 -25.38 -4.46
N LEU A 190 -13.99 -24.53 -4.26
CA LEU A 190 -13.82 -23.10 -4.07
C LEU A 190 -13.32 -22.85 -2.64
N ARG A 191 -12.28 -22.03 -2.50
CA ARG A 191 -11.85 -21.50 -1.20
C ARG A 191 -12.28 -20.04 -1.14
N TYR A 192 -12.86 -19.64 -0.02
CA TYR A 192 -13.28 -18.26 0.17
C TYR A 192 -13.16 -17.85 1.64
N LYS A 193 -13.07 -16.54 1.86
CA LYS A 193 -13.07 -15.90 3.17
C LYS A 193 -14.01 -14.71 3.16
N GLU A 194 -14.96 -14.73 4.08
CA GLU A 194 -15.96 -13.68 4.28
C GLU A 194 -15.43 -12.67 5.30
N ILE A 195 -15.60 -11.37 5.01
CA ILE A 195 -15.13 -10.26 5.84
C ILE A 195 -16.32 -9.33 6.04
N ASN A 196 -16.66 -9.05 7.31
CA ASN A 196 -17.73 -8.11 7.71
C ASN A 196 -19.06 -8.30 6.98
N LEU A 197 -19.39 -9.54 6.57
CA LEU A 197 -20.63 -9.83 5.89
C LEU A 197 -21.77 -10.03 6.91
N PRO A 198 -22.96 -9.41 6.67
CA PRO A 198 -24.12 -9.62 7.53
C PRO A 198 -24.72 -11.02 7.34
N THR A 199 -24.59 -11.59 6.14
CA THR A 199 -25.14 -12.90 5.76
C THR A 199 -24.06 -13.72 5.07
N LYS A 200 -23.97 -15.00 5.44
CA LYS A 200 -23.01 -15.95 4.85
C LYS A 200 -23.45 -16.40 3.46
N ALA A 201 -22.52 -17.04 2.73
CA ALA A 201 -22.78 -17.64 1.42
C ALA A 201 -23.98 -18.60 1.44
N SER A 202 -24.83 -18.53 0.41
CA SER A 202 -25.72 -19.62 0.03
C SER A 202 -25.00 -20.56 -0.93
N VAL A 203 -24.99 -21.86 -0.66
CA VAL A 203 -24.38 -22.87 -1.53
C VAL A 203 -25.43 -23.84 -2.03
N LYS A 204 -25.55 -23.97 -3.35
CA LYS A 204 -26.47 -24.89 -4.01
C LYS A 204 -25.73 -25.78 -5.01
N THR A 205 -26.25 -26.98 -5.25
CA THR A 205 -25.77 -27.85 -6.33
C THR A 205 -26.78 -27.80 -7.46
N GLU A 206 -26.32 -27.46 -8.65
CA GLU A 206 -27.14 -27.32 -9.85
C GLU A 206 -26.50 -28.16 -10.97
N GLY A 207 -27.11 -29.31 -11.27
CA GLY A 207 -26.54 -30.29 -12.20
C GLY A 207 -25.16 -30.74 -11.76
N THR A 208 -24.15 -30.51 -12.61
CA THR A 208 -22.75 -30.85 -12.35
C THR A 208 -21.95 -29.73 -11.66
N ASN A 209 -22.60 -28.65 -11.24
CA ASN A 209 -21.93 -27.48 -10.67
C ASN A 209 -22.36 -27.22 -9.23
N LYS A 210 -21.49 -26.58 -8.47
CA LYS A 210 -21.82 -25.89 -7.22
C LYS A 210 -21.90 -24.39 -7.51
N VAL A 211 -22.93 -23.74 -6.97
CA VAL A 211 -23.16 -22.31 -7.06
C VAL A 211 -23.06 -21.72 -5.66
N TYR A 212 -22.09 -20.82 -5.48
CA TYR A 212 -21.90 -20.04 -4.27
C TYR A 212 -22.42 -18.64 -4.54
N THR A 213 -23.31 -18.13 -3.69
CA THR A 213 -23.90 -16.79 -3.84
C THR A 213 -23.79 -16.00 -2.56
N TRP A 214 -23.28 -14.78 -2.68
CA TRP A 214 -23.29 -13.75 -1.64
C TRP A 214 -24.17 -12.58 -2.09
N GLN A 215 -24.81 -11.93 -1.13
CA GLN A 215 -25.65 -10.77 -1.39
C GLN A 215 -25.58 -9.75 -0.27
N ILE A 216 -25.64 -8.47 -0.65
CA ILE A 216 -25.81 -7.33 0.25
C ILE A 216 -26.93 -6.46 -0.27
N GLU A 217 -27.73 -5.94 0.66
CA GLU A 217 -28.78 -4.97 0.39
C GLU A 217 -28.69 -3.81 1.39
N ASN A 218 -28.99 -2.60 0.93
CA ASN A 218 -29.10 -1.38 1.73
C ASN A 218 -27.87 -1.09 2.63
N LEU A 219 -26.67 -1.15 2.06
CA LEU A 219 -25.42 -0.80 2.76
C LEU A 219 -25.18 0.72 2.68
N PRO A 220 -25.25 1.44 3.82
CA PRO A 220 -24.98 2.87 3.87
C PRO A 220 -23.47 3.15 3.81
N VAL A 221 -23.12 4.45 3.83
CA VAL A 221 -21.74 4.92 3.94
C VAL A 221 -21.05 4.33 5.18
N ILE A 222 -19.82 3.84 4.99
CA ILE A 222 -18.88 3.54 6.07
C ILE A 222 -17.81 4.64 6.06
N ALA A 223 -17.81 5.49 7.08
CA ALA A 223 -16.83 6.57 7.23
C ALA A 223 -15.55 6.04 7.89
N ALA A 224 -14.38 6.43 7.39
CA ALA A 224 -13.13 6.14 8.08
C ALA A 224 -12.92 7.15 9.21
N GLU A 225 -12.39 6.66 10.33
CA GLU A 225 -12.07 7.52 11.46
C GLU A 225 -10.57 7.86 11.43
N PRO A 226 -10.16 9.09 11.80
CA PRO A 226 -8.76 9.48 11.80
C PRO A 226 -7.91 8.47 12.58
N MET A 227 -6.79 8.05 11.98
CA MET A 227 -5.90 7.04 12.57
C MET A 227 -6.60 5.71 12.89
N GLY A 228 -7.71 5.40 12.21
CA GLY A 228 -8.39 4.12 12.31
C GLY A 228 -7.81 3.06 11.37
N PRO A 229 -8.45 1.88 11.32
CA PRO A 229 -8.16 0.86 10.32
C PRO A 229 -8.37 1.38 8.89
N ALA A 230 -7.61 0.83 7.94
CA ALA A 230 -7.85 1.09 6.53
C ALA A 230 -9.28 0.69 6.14
N LEU A 231 -9.95 1.47 5.29
CA LEU A 231 -11.36 1.30 4.94
C LEU A 231 -11.70 -0.13 4.46
N HIS A 232 -10.79 -0.75 3.69
CA HIS A 232 -10.97 -2.11 3.17
C HIS A 232 -11.10 -3.20 4.27
N SER A 233 -10.71 -2.90 5.51
CA SER A 233 -10.86 -3.79 6.66
C SER A 233 -12.20 -3.61 7.39
N LEU A 234 -12.94 -2.54 7.07
CA LEU A 234 -14.22 -2.17 7.68
C LEU A 234 -15.41 -2.53 6.78
N ILE A 235 -15.22 -2.46 5.46
CA ILE A 235 -16.28 -2.76 4.49
C ILE A 235 -16.50 -4.28 4.32
N PRO A 236 -17.71 -4.71 3.95
CA PRO A 236 -17.96 -6.10 3.60
C PRO A 236 -17.16 -6.55 2.38
N ALA A 237 -16.60 -7.75 2.43
CA ALA A 237 -15.86 -8.32 1.32
C ALA A 237 -15.89 -9.85 1.31
N VAL A 238 -15.70 -10.43 0.12
CA VAL A 238 -15.42 -11.86 -0.07
C VAL A 238 -14.14 -11.99 -0.86
N ILE A 239 -13.15 -12.64 -0.27
CA ILE A 239 -11.92 -13.03 -0.96
C ILE A 239 -12.09 -14.46 -1.41
N THR A 240 -11.76 -14.76 -2.67
CA THR A 240 -11.87 -16.12 -3.21
C THR A 240 -10.54 -16.57 -3.78
N ALA A 241 -10.34 -17.89 -3.81
CA ALA A 241 -9.16 -18.51 -4.36
C ALA A 241 -9.48 -19.92 -4.89
N PRO A 242 -8.77 -20.37 -5.94
CA PRO A 242 -8.81 -21.76 -6.35
C PRO A 242 -8.14 -22.68 -5.32
N SER A 243 -8.53 -23.95 -5.32
CA SER A 243 -7.71 -25.02 -4.73
C SER A 243 -6.66 -25.50 -5.74
N SER A 244 -7.10 -25.82 -6.96
CA SER A 244 -6.26 -26.14 -8.12
C SER A 244 -6.43 -25.07 -9.21
N PHE A 245 -5.35 -24.72 -9.88
CA PHE A 245 -5.36 -23.74 -10.96
C PHE A 245 -4.38 -24.14 -12.07
N GLU A 246 -4.52 -23.53 -13.23
CA GLU A 246 -3.55 -23.57 -14.31
C GLU A 246 -3.37 -22.15 -14.86
N ILE A 247 -2.14 -21.79 -15.19
CA ILE A 247 -1.79 -20.51 -15.80
C ILE A 247 -0.71 -20.77 -16.84
N ASP A 248 -0.97 -20.38 -18.10
CA ASP A 248 0.00 -20.52 -19.20
C ASP A 248 0.57 -21.95 -19.34
N GLY A 249 -0.27 -22.96 -19.11
CA GLY A 249 0.10 -24.39 -19.12
C GLY A 249 0.75 -24.91 -17.83
N TYR A 250 1.04 -24.05 -16.85
CA TYR A 250 1.58 -24.44 -15.55
C TYR A 250 0.45 -24.75 -14.56
N GLN A 251 0.30 -26.03 -14.23
CA GLN A 251 -0.66 -26.48 -13.22
C GLN A 251 -0.12 -26.26 -11.81
N GLY A 252 -0.99 -25.88 -10.89
CA GLY A 252 -0.64 -25.58 -9.51
C GLY A 252 -1.76 -25.87 -8.51
N ASN A 253 -1.37 -25.91 -7.24
CA ASN A 253 -2.27 -26.08 -6.10
C ASN A 253 -1.98 -25.01 -5.05
N MET A 254 -3.04 -24.43 -4.49
CA MET A 254 -2.96 -23.33 -3.53
C MET A 254 -3.72 -23.63 -2.23
N GLU A 255 -4.08 -24.89 -1.96
CA GLU A 255 -4.80 -25.28 -0.73
C GLU A 255 -4.06 -24.90 0.55
N SER A 256 -2.72 -24.80 0.48
CA SER A 256 -1.86 -24.42 1.58
C SER A 256 -0.72 -23.52 1.11
N TRP A 257 -0.12 -22.79 2.04
CA TRP A 257 1.14 -22.08 1.76
C TRP A 257 2.25 -23.04 1.34
N LYS A 258 2.24 -24.28 1.86
CA LYS A 258 3.19 -25.33 1.46
C LYS A 258 3.07 -25.64 -0.02
N SER A 259 1.86 -25.88 -0.54
CA SER A 259 1.65 -26.19 -1.95
C SER A 259 1.93 -24.99 -2.86
N LEU A 260 1.47 -23.79 -2.48
CA LEU A 260 1.75 -22.58 -3.26
C LEU A 260 3.25 -22.29 -3.38
N GLY A 261 3.98 -22.33 -2.26
CA GLY A 261 5.43 -22.10 -2.28
C GLY A 261 6.22 -23.22 -2.97
N LYS A 262 5.69 -24.47 -2.99
CA LYS A 262 6.28 -25.55 -3.79
C LYS A 262 6.13 -25.27 -5.28
N TRP A 263 4.93 -24.87 -5.72
CA TRP A 263 4.68 -24.51 -7.10
C TRP A 263 5.57 -23.34 -7.55
N LEU A 264 5.71 -22.29 -6.74
CA LEU A 264 6.61 -21.17 -7.02
C LEU A 264 8.09 -21.59 -7.05
N TYR A 265 8.49 -22.54 -6.21
CA TYR A 265 9.84 -23.12 -6.27
C TYR A 265 10.06 -23.86 -7.59
N ASP A 266 9.13 -24.72 -7.99
CA ASP A 266 9.24 -25.55 -9.19
C ASP A 266 9.17 -24.72 -10.48
N LEU A 267 8.31 -23.70 -10.52
CA LEU A 267 8.20 -22.75 -11.64
C LEU A 267 9.54 -22.08 -11.98
N ASN A 268 10.40 -21.95 -10.98
CA ASN A 268 11.70 -21.27 -11.05
C ASN A 268 12.90 -22.25 -11.01
N ALA A 269 12.66 -23.56 -11.10
CA ALA A 269 13.72 -24.56 -11.08
C ALA A 269 14.68 -24.40 -12.27
N ASN A 270 15.97 -24.65 -12.05
CA ASN A 270 17.06 -24.58 -13.05
C ASN A 270 17.25 -23.21 -13.73
N ARG A 271 16.70 -22.13 -13.15
CA ARG A 271 16.88 -20.76 -13.64
C ARG A 271 17.99 -20.00 -12.90
N ASP A 272 18.72 -20.67 -12.00
CA ASP A 272 19.79 -20.10 -11.15
C ASP A 272 21.21 -20.43 -11.66
N GLU A 273 21.37 -20.77 -12.93
CA GLU A 273 22.68 -21.05 -13.54
C GLU A 273 23.44 -19.77 -13.91
N LEU A 274 24.72 -19.71 -13.56
CA LEU A 274 25.62 -18.59 -13.85
C LEU A 274 26.64 -18.98 -14.93
N PRO A 275 27.01 -18.05 -15.83
CA PRO A 275 28.09 -18.29 -16.77
C PRO A 275 29.43 -18.40 -16.02
N GLU A 276 30.34 -19.23 -16.54
CA GLU A 276 31.54 -19.68 -15.82
C GLU A 276 32.47 -18.54 -15.40
N ASN A 277 32.59 -17.49 -16.24
CA ASN A 277 33.36 -16.30 -15.91
C ASN A 277 32.85 -15.60 -14.63
N ILE A 278 31.53 -15.53 -14.44
CA ILE A 278 30.91 -14.94 -13.24
C ILE A 278 31.10 -15.86 -12.04
N ARG A 279 31.00 -17.19 -12.22
CA ARG A 279 31.28 -18.16 -11.15
C ARG A 279 32.71 -17.99 -10.61
N GLN A 280 33.70 -17.92 -11.50
CA GLN A 280 35.10 -17.72 -11.12
C GLN A 280 35.32 -16.36 -10.44
N GLN A 281 34.68 -15.30 -10.94
CA GLN A 281 34.73 -13.98 -10.32
C GLN A 281 34.21 -14.01 -8.88
N VAL A 282 33.08 -14.68 -8.63
CA VAL A 282 32.52 -14.83 -7.27
C VAL A 282 33.47 -15.61 -6.37
N ILE A 283 34.01 -16.74 -6.84
CA ILE A 283 34.98 -17.55 -6.06
C ILE A 283 36.17 -16.70 -5.65
N GLN A 284 36.77 -15.95 -6.60
CA GLN A 284 37.90 -15.08 -6.32
C GLN A 284 37.55 -13.96 -5.34
N MET A 285 36.37 -13.34 -5.49
CA MET A 285 35.90 -12.24 -4.63
C MET A 285 35.77 -12.66 -3.16
N VAL A 286 35.42 -13.92 -2.89
CA VAL A 286 35.21 -14.44 -1.53
C VAL A 286 36.30 -15.37 -1.02
N ALA A 287 37.36 -15.63 -1.81
CA ALA A 287 38.38 -16.64 -1.53
C ALA A 287 39.03 -16.51 -0.15
N ASN A 288 39.35 -15.27 0.26
CA ASN A 288 40.03 -14.98 1.52
C ASN A 288 39.07 -14.63 2.68
N GLU A 289 37.78 -14.67 2.44
CA GLU A 289 36.77 -14.36 3.45
C GLU A 289 36.34 -15.64 4.15
N LYS A 290 36.34 -15.65 5.49
CA LYS A 290 35.90 -16.82 6.27
C LYS A 290 34.52 -16.62 6.86
N ASP A 291 34.12 -15.37 7.12
CA ASP A 291 32.82 -15.06 7.68
C ASP A 291 31.72 -15.13 6.60
N PRO A 292 30.74 -16.05 6.72
CA PRO A 292 29.61 -16.12 5.79
C PRO A 292 28.84 -14.80 5.66
N VAL A 293 28.77 -13.99 6.72
CA VAL A 293 28.08 -12.69 6.69
C VAL A 293 28.86 -11.70 5.82
N ALA A 294 30.18 -11.61 5.99
CA ALA A 294 31.04 -10.78 5.16
C ALA A 294 31.05 -11.24 3.68
N LYS A 295 31.00 -12.55 3.40
CA LYS A 295 30.85 -13.07 2.03
C LYS A 295 29.52 -12.63 1.40
N ALA A 296 28.41 -12.82 2.11
CA ALA A 296 27.09 -12.42 1.64
C ALA A 296 27.03 -10.91 1.38
N ARG A 297 27.66 -10.08 2.23
CA ARG A 297 27.76 -8.63 2.03
C ARG A 297 28.49 -8.27 0.74
N LYS A 298 29.67 -8.86 0.49
CA LYS A 298 30.44 -8.63 -0.75
C LYS A 298 29.62 -8.98 -2.00
N ILE A 299 28.86 -10.08 -1.95
CA ILE A 299 28.00 -10.53 -3.06
C ILE A 299 26.82 -9.58 -3.28
N TYR A 300 26.17 -9.13 -2.20
CA TYR A 300 25.08 -8.16 -2.30
C TYR A 300 25.57 -6.81 -2.84
N GLU A 301 26.73 -6.32 -2.40
CA GLU A 301 27.32 -5.11 -2.97
C GLU A 301 27.74 -5.28 -4.44
N TYR A 302 28.18 -6.48 -4.82
CA TYR A 302 28.45 -6.80 -6.22
C TYR A 302 27.17 -6.74 -7.06
N LEU A 303 26.06 -7.32 -6.59
CA LEU A 303 24.76 -7.20 -7.23
C LEU A 303 24.39 -5.72 -7.44
N GLN A 304 24.44 -4.92 -6.38
CA GLN A 304 24.06 -3.50 -6.42
C GLN A 304 24.90 -2.69 -7.42
N LYS A 305 26.19 -3.00 -7.56
CA LYS A 305 27.10 -2.28 -8.47
C LYS A 305 26.93 -2.68 -9.94
N ASN A 306 26.51 -3.92 -10.21
CA ASN A 306 26.55 -4.51 -11.55
C ASN A 306 25.16 -4.72 -12.17
N THR A 307 24.09 -4.40 -11.44
CA THR A 307 22.72 -4.59 -11.93
C THR A 307 21.84 -3.36 -11.74
N ARG A 308 20.80 -3.26 -12.55
CA ARG A 308 19.75 -2.24 -12.44
C ARG A 308 18.38 -2.90 -12.33
N TYR A 309 17.51 -2.32 -11.52
CA TYR A 309 16.12 -2.75 -11.46
C TYR A 309 15.35 -2.26 -12.69
N VAL A 310 14.68 -3.19 -13.38
CA VAL A 310 13.75 -2.90 -14.46
C VAL A 310 12.53 -3.79 -14.26
N SER A 311 11.41 -3.16 -13.93
CA SER A 311 10.14 -3.84 -13.71
C SER A 311 9.55 -4.28 -15.06
N ILE A 312 9.35 -5.60 -15.22
CA ILE A 312 8.85 -6.26 -16.44
C ILE A 312 7.90 -7.38 -16.01
N GLN A 313 6.64 -7.31 -16.43
CA GLN A 313 5.63 -8.31 -16.09
C GLN A 313 4.87 -8.68 -17.37
N LEU A 314 5.19 -9.83 -17.95
CA LEU A 314 4.57 -10.31 -19.19
C LEU A 314 4.16 -11.77 -19.02
N GLY A 315 2.86 -12.05 -19.10
CA GLY A 315 2.31 -13.41 -18.97
C GLY A 315 2.83 -14.15 -17.71
N ILE A 316 3.29 -15.39 -17.88
CA ILE A 316 3.89 -16.18 -16.78
C ILE A 316 5.13 -15.54 -16.15
N GLY A 317 5.81 -14.62 -16.87
CA GLY A 317 6.92 -13.82 -16.36
C GLY A 317 6.53 -12.91 -15.18
N GLY A 318 5.23 -12.76 -14.88
CA GLY A 318 4.77 -12.20 -13.61
C GLY A 318 5.23 -12.98 -12.38
N TRP A 319 5.42 -14.31 -12.50
CA TRP A 319 5.82 -15.21 -11.40
C TRP A 319 7.09 -16.00 -11.68
N GLN A 320 7.43 -16.24 -12.96
CA GLN A 320 8.66 -16.88 -13.36
C GLN A 320 9.80 -15.85 -13.46
N THR A 321 10.91 -16.12 -12.78
CA THR A 321 12.13 -15.30 -12.79
C THR A 321 12.85 -15.37 -14.12
N PHE A 322 13.63 -14.36 -14.50
CA PHE A 322 14.60 -14.47 -15.60
C PHE A 322 15.78 -15.35 -15.21
N GLU A 323 16.49 -15.88 -16.22
CA GLU A 323 17.62 -16.77 -15.97
C GLU A 323 18.77 -15.95 -15.38
N ALA A 324 19.44 -16.48 -14.37
CA ALA A 324 20.60 -15.82 -13.77
C ALA A 324 21.68 -15.49 -14.82
N LYS A 325 21.86 -16.35 -15.83
CA LYS A 325 22.72 -16.09 -16.99
C LYS A 325 22.28 -14.87 -17.81
N SER A 326 20.97 -14.74 -18.07
CA SER A 326 20.44 -13.55 -18.77
C SER A 326 20.68 -12.26 -17.98
N VAL A 327 20.52 -12.29 -16.65
CA VAL A 327 20.80 -11.13 -15.79
C VAL A 327 22.30 -10.78 -15.81
N ALA A 328 23.18 -11.80 -15.76
CA ALA A 328 24.63 -11.61 -15.86
C ALA A 328 25.06 -10.95 -17.18
N GLU A 329 24.46 -11.34 -18.30
CA GLU A 329 24.77 -10.81 -19.63
C GLU A 329 24.22 -9.40 -19.85
N LYS A 330 23.02 -9.12 -19.34
CA LYS A 330 22.29 -7.86 -19.61
C LYS A 330 22.47 -6.79 -18.54
N GLY A 331 22.82 -7.16 -17.31
CA GLY A 331 22.99 -6.23 -16.19
C GLY A 331 21.69 -5.61 -15.66
N TYR A 332 20.53 -6.22 -15.90
CA TYR A 332 19.26 -5.77 -15.33
C TYR A 332 18.26 -6.90 -15.07
N GLY A 333 17.26 -6.63 -14.24
CA GLY A 333 16.15 -7.55 -13.98
C GLY A 333 15.06 -6.94 -13.10
N ASP A 334 13.91 -7.61 -13.04
CA ASP A 334 12.83 -7.29 -12.09
C ASP A 334 13.11 -7.90 -10.70
N CYS A 335 12.14 -7.84 -9.78
CA CYS A 335 12.33 -8.26 -8.39
C CYS A 335 12.67 -9.75 -8.27
N LYS A 336 12.04 -10.57 -9.09
CA LYS A 336 12.27 -12.01 -9.16
C LYS A 336 13.63 -12.31 -9.76
N ALA A 337 13.99 -11.63 -10.85
CA ALA A 337 15.25 -11.81 -11.58
C ALA A 337 16.46 -11.45 -10.71
N LEU A 338 16.45 -10.26 -10.08
CA LEU A 338 17.56 -9.83 -9.23
C LEU A 338 17.69 -10.67 -7.96
N THR A 339 16.56 -11.10 -7.37
CA THR A 339 16.57 -12.01 -6.23
C THR A 339 17.15 -13.39 -6.60
N ASN A 340 16.72 -13.95 -7.74
CA ASN A 340 17.22 -15.24 -8.24
C ASN A 340 18.70 -15.16 -8.62
N TYR A 341 19.14 -14.08 -9.27
CA TYR A 341 20.54 -13.85 -9.59
C TYR A 341 21.40 -13.75 -8.32
N THR A 342 20.94 -13.04 -7.30
CA THR A 342 21.62 -12.96 -5.99
C THR A 342 21.72 -14.34 -5.32
N LYS A 343 20.64 -15.13 -5.34
CA LYS A 343 20.64 -16.52 -4.87
C LYS A 343 21.70 -17.36 -5.58
N ALA A 344 21.79 -17.23 -6.91
CA ALA A 344 22.77 -17.95 -7.71
C ALA A 344 24.22 -17.58 -7.34
N LEU A 345 24.50 -16.28 -7.13
CA LEU A 345 25.81 -15.81 -6.69
C LEU A 345 26.15 -16.35 -5.28
N LEU A 346 25.21 -16.31 -4.33
CA LEU A 346 25.40 -16.85 -2.98
C LEU A 346 25.64 -18.36 -2.98
N LYS A 347 24.94 -19.10 -3.85
CA LYS A 347 25.12 -20.55 -4.03
C LYS A 347 26.56 -20.90 -4.42
N VAL A 348 27.18 -20.13 -5.33
CA VAL A 348 28.61 -20.31 -5.70
C VAL A 348 29.53 -20.09 -4.50
N ALA A 349 29.21 -19.16 -3.61
CA ALA A 349 29.97 -18.90 -2.39
C ALA A 349 29.68 -19.88 -1.24
N GLY A 350 28.84 -20.89 -1.46
CA GLY A 350 28.45 -21.88 -0.45
C GLY A 350 27.50 -21.34 0.62
N ILE A 351 26.74 -20.28 0.31
CA ILE A 351 25.82 -19.64 1.25
C ILE A 351 24.38 -20.01 0.89
N PRO A 352 23.66 -20.76 1.75
CA PRO A 352 22.27 -21.10 1.49
C PRO A 352 21.37 -19.86 1.54
N SER A 353 20.41 -19.79 0.62
CA SER A 353 19.43 -18.70 0.57
C SER A 353 18.12 -19.16 -0.07
N PHE A 354 17.03 -18.50 0.29
CA PHE A 354 15.67 -18.80 -0.14
C PHE A 354 15.01 -17.55 -0.71
N VAL A 355 14.43 -17.67 -1.89
CA VAL A 355 13.55 -16.65 -2.48
C VAL A 355 12.30 -16.54 -1.62
N ALA A 356 11.83 -15.32 -1.38
CA ALA A 356 10.66 -15.04 -0.57
C ALA A 356 9.71 -14.08 -1.29
N SER A 357 8.44 -14.47 -1.42
CA SER A 357 7.39 -13.53 -1.80
C SER A 357 6.85 -12.79 -0.58
N ILE A 358 6.58 -11.50 -0.76
CA ILE A 358 6.14 -10.58 0.30
C ILE A 358 5.12 -9.58 -0.26
N TYR A 359 4.26 -9.05 0.62
CA TYR A 359 3.45 -7.88 0.32
C TYR A 359 4.18 -6.64 0.82
N ALA A 360 4.72 -5.86 -0.12
CA ALA A 360 5.40 -4.60 0.12
C ALA A 360 4.39 -3.45 0.08
N ASP A 361 4.24 -2.75 1.21
CA ASP A 361 3.36 -1.60 1.37
C ASP A 361 3.88 -0.70 2.51
N ASP A 362 3.86 0.62 2.31
CA ASP A 362 4.34 1.61 3.27
C ASP A 362 3.36 1.86 4.41
N ASP A 363 2.09 1.50 4.20
CA ASP A 363 1.11 1.32 5.25
C ASP A 363 1.34 -0.04 5.92
N ASP A 364 1.13 -0.18 7.23
CA ASP A 364 1.42 -1.42 8.01
C ASP A 364 0.46 -2.58 7.68
N ASN A 365 0.03 -2.66 6.42
CA ASN A 365 -0.78 -3.71 5.85
C ASN A 365 0.11 -4.93 5.58
N ASP A 366 -0.40 -6.08 5.97
CA ASP A 366 0.21 -7.38 5.70
C ASP A 366 -0.82 -8.27 5.01
N PHE A 367 -0.36 -9.32 4.33
CA PHE A 367 -1.29 -10.26 3.71
C PHE A 367 -1.98 -11.15 4.77
N ARG A 368 -3.10 -11.75 4.37
CA ARG A 368 -3.88 -12.62 5.26
C ARG A 368 -3.21 -13.99 5.37
N ALA A 369 -2.35 -14.16 6.36
CA ALA A 369 -1.60 -15.39 6.59
C ALA A 369 -2.48 -16.63 6.86
N ASP A 370 -3.73 -16.44 7.28
CA ASP A 370 -4.68 -17.53 7.53
C ASP A 370 -5.47 -17.96 6.27
N PHE A 371 -5.26 -17.29 5.14
CA PHE A 371 -5.88 -17.63 3.87
C PHE A 371 -4.83 -17.77 2.76
N PRO A 372 -4.32 -19.00 2.50
CA PRO A 372 -3.39 -19.25 1.42
C PRO A 372 -3.93 -18.77 0.07
N SER A 373 -3.35 -17.70 -0.46
CA SER A 373 -3.64 -17.19 -1.80
C SER A 373 -2.44 -16.39 -2.34
N ASN A 374 -2.35 -16.18 -3.65
CA ASN A 374 -1.30 -15.33 -4.21
C ASN A 374 -1.60 -13.85 -3.93
N GLN A 375 -1.17 -13.35 -2.77
CA GLN A 375 -1.44 -11.98 -2.29
C GLN A 375 -0.22 -11.06 -2.43
N PHE A 376 0.89 -11.55 -2.97
CA PHE A 376 2.19 -10.87 -2.95
C PHE A 376 2.34 -9.90 -4.12
N ASN A 377 3.14 -8.85 -3.93
CA ASN A 377 3.48 -7.88 -4.97
C ASN A 377 4.99 -7.66 -5.13
N HIS A 378 5.83 -8.29 -4.28
CA HIS A 378 7.28 -8.13 -4.32
C HIS A 378 8.01 -9.42 -3.95
N VAL A 379 9.30 -9.52 -4.31
CA VAL A 379 10.15 -10.68 -4.08
C VAL A 379 11.51 -10.24 -3.56
N ILE A 380 11.94 -10.83 -2.44
CA ILE A 380 13.19 -10.53 -1.73
C ILE A 380 13.94 -11.83 -1.38
N LEU A 381 15.17 -11.72 -0.85
CA LEU A 381 15.98 -12.88 -0.48
C LEU A 381 16.15 -13.04 1.03
N CYS A 382 15.92 -14.25 1.53
CA CYS A 382 16.26 -14.66 2.88
C CYS A 382 17.54 -15.50 2.88
N VAL A 383 18.50 -15.16 3.72
CA VAL A 383 19.78 -15.84 3.89
C VAL A 383 19.88 -16.33 5.34
N PRO A 384 19.54 -17.61 5.61
CA PRO A 384 19.67 -18.19 6.95
C PRO A 384 21.12 -18.21 7.41
N MET A 385 21.35 -17.76 8.64
CA MET A 385 22.63 -17.82 9.34
C MET A 385 22.50 -18.70 10.59
N ALA A 386 23.61 -18.97 11.28
CA ALA A 386 23.63 -19.90 12.42
C ALA A 386 22.69 -19.51 13.58
N LYS A 387 22.42 -18.21 13.79
CA LYS A 387 21.60 -17.71 14.91
C LYS A 387 20.30 -17.03 14.47
N ASP A 388 20.26 -16.49 13.25
CA ASP A 388 19.21 -15.59 12.77
C ASP A 388 19.20 -15.60 11.24
N THR A 389 18.40 -14.75 10.61
CA THR A 389 18.31 -14.55 9.17
C THR A 389 18.85 -13.19 8.76
N ILE A 390 19.41 -13.12 7.56
CA ILE A 390 19.72 -11.85 6.88
C ILE A 390 18.76 -11.73 5.70
N TRP A 391 18.14 -10.57 5.57
CA TRP A 391 17.20 -10.28 4.50
C TRP A 391 17.81 -9.25 3.55
N LEU A 392 17.70 -9.50 2.24
CA LEU A 392 18.29 -8.67 1.19
C LEU A 392 17.20 -8.11 0.29
N GLU A 393 17.19 -6.79 0.17
CA GLU A 393 16.37 -6.06 -0.82
C GLU A 393 17.13 -5.99 -2.14
N CYS A 394 16.91 -7.00 -3.00
CA CYS A 394 17.64 -7.16 -4.24
C CYS A 394 17.28 -6.14 -5.33
N THR A 395 16.24 -5.31 -5.15
CA THR A 395 15.85 -4.30 -6.15
C THR A 395 16.36 -2.90 -5.86
N SER A 396 17.13 -2.71 -4.79
CA SER A 396 17.70 -1.41 -4.44
C SER A 396 19.22 -1.41 -4.57
N GLN A 397 19.75 -0.41 -5.29
CA GLN A 397 21.20 -0.20 -5.43
C GLN A 397 21.82 0.51 -4.21
N THR A 398 21.00 1.01 -3.28
CA THR A 398 21.48 1.84 -2.17
C THR A 398 21.10 1.30 -0.80
N THR A 399 20.08 0.43 -0.70
CA THR A 399 19.61 -0.17 0.57
C THR A 399 20.74 -0.95 1.25
N PRO A 400 21.05 -0.65 2.52
CA PRO A 400 22.11 -1.33 3.27
C PRO A 400 21.92 -2.84 3.41
N PHE A 401 23.03 -3.58 3.44
CA PHE A 401 23.01 -5.04 3.61
C PHE A 401 22.34 -5.46 4.92
N GLY A 402 21.35 -6.35 4.83
CA GLY A 402 20.64 -6.90 5.98
C GLY A 402 19.56 -5.99 6.58
N TYR A 403 19.22 -4.90 5.88
CA TYR A 403 18.16 -3.96 6.25
C TYR A 403 16.98 -4.06 5.28
N LEU A 404 15.77 -4.16 5.83
CA LEU A 404 14.52 -3.97 5.10
C LEU A 404 13.92 -2.61 5.48
N GLY A 405 13.42 -1.87 4.49
CA GLY A 405 12.79 -0.57 4.69
C GLY A 405 11.33 -0.66 5.09
N ARG A 406 10.67 0.50 5.15
CA ARG A 406 9.27 0.65 5.59
C ARG A 406 8.26 -0.25 4.87
N SER A 407 8.49 -0.58 3.60
CA SER A 407 7.56 -1.40 2.84
C SER A 407 7.61 -2.89 3.17
N THR A 408 8.73 -3.41 3.68
CA THR A 408 8.99 -4.87 3.80
C THR A 408 9.41 -5.34 5.21
N TYR A 409 9.62 -4.43 6.16
CA TYR A 409 9.88 -4.79 7.57
C TYR A 409 8.62 -5.29 8.27
N ASN A 410 8.78 -6.16 9.27
CA ASN A 410 7.69 -6.69 10.11
C ASN A 410 6.49 -7.17 9.28
N ARG A 411 6.77 -8.03 8.29
CA ARG A 411 5.79 -8.65 7.39
C ARG A 411 5.91 -10.16 7.46
N HIS A 412 4.81 -10.85 7.22
CA HIS A 412 4.90 -12.23 6.78
C HIS A 412 5.59 -12.30 5.39
N ALA A 413 6.30 -13.39 5.13
CA ALA A 413 6.87 -13.71 3.83
C ALA A 413 6.76 -15.22 3.57
N LEU A 414 6.55 -15.59 2.30
CA LEU A 414 6.49 -16.99 1.87
C LEU A 414 7.82 -17.40 1.26
N LEU A 415 8.61 -18.20 1.98
CA LEU A 415 9.85 -18.79 1.47
C LEU A 415 9.57 -19.93 0.50
N PHE A 416 10.29 -19.97 -0.61
CA PHE A 416 10.24 -21.07 -1.58
C PHE A 416 11.31 -22.10 -1.22
N THR A 417 10.90 -23.27 -0.73
CA THR A 417 11.83 -24.34 -0.36
C THR A 417 11.56 -25.62 -1.15
N PRO A 418 12.55 -26.52 -1.28
CA PRO A 418 12.36 -27.81 -1.96
C PRO A 418 11.21 -28.64 -1.35
N ASP A 419 10.99 -28.54 -0.04
CA ASP A 419 9.93 -29.24 0.70
C ASP A 419 8.58 -28.52 0.67
N GLY A 420 8.53 -27.35 0.02
CA GLY A 420 7.35 -26.49 -0.14
C GLY A 420 7.47 -25.12 0.55
N GLY A 421 6.39 -24.36 0.48
CA GLY A 421 6.34 -23.01 1.05
C GLY A 421 6.41 -22.98 2.57
N LYS A 422 7.16 -22.03 3.12
CA LYS A 422 7.21 -21.74 4.56
C LYS A 422 6.89 -20.28 4.83
N LEU A 423 5.86 -20.03 5.63
CA LEU A 423 5.59 -18.70 6.14
C LEU A 423 6.57 -18.35 7.26
N VAL A 424 7.21 -17.20 7.15
CA VAL A 424 8.13 -16.65 8.15
C VAL A 424 7.85 -15.16 8.36
N GLN A 425 8.47 -14.58 9.38
CA GLN A 425 8.40 -13.15 9.68
C GLN A 425 9.71 -12.46 9.30
N THR A 426 9.62 -11.29 8.68
CA THR A 426 10.77 -10.41 8.45
C THR A 426 11.14 -9.64 9.73
N PRO A 427 12.34 -9.06 9.82
CA PRO A 427 12.76 -8.33 11.01
C PRO A 427 11.83 -7.17 11.35
N ALA A 428 11.62 -6.94 12.64
CA ALA A 428 10.90 -5.79 13.16
C ALA A 428 11.85 -4.83 13.86
N TYR A 429 11.54 -3.54 13.80
CA TYR A 429 12.30 -2.47 14.46
C TYR A 429 11.47 -1.82 15.55
N THR A 430 12.13 -1.45 16.64
CA THR A 430 11.51 -0.85 17.82
C THR A 430 11.79 0.64 17.92
N ALA A 431 11.22 1.30 18.92
CA ALA A 431 11.53 2.71 19.23
C ALA A 431 13.01 2.97 19.55
N LYS A 432 13.80 1.92 19.85
CA LYS A 432 15.26 2.03 20.08
C LYS A 432 16.06 2.04 18.78
N ASP A 433 15.50 1.47 17.72
CA ASP A 433 16.12 1.38 16.40
C ASP A 433 15.70 2.57 15.53
N ASN A 434 14.43 2.97 15.62
CA ASN A 434 13.83 4.07 14.87
C ASN A 434 14.06 5.41 15.58
N LEU A 435 15.22 6.00 15.37
CA LEU A 435 15.65 7.21 16.09
C LEU A 435 15.68 8.44 15.20
N GLN A 436 15.36 9.59 15.79
CA GLN A 436 15.82 10.90 15.34
C GLN A 436 16.58 11.53 16.50
N ILE A 437 17.85 11.90 16.29
CA ILE A 437 18.65 12.61 17.29
C ILE A 437 19.14 13.90 16.66
N ARG A 438 18.66 15.03 17.14
CA ARG A 438 19.04 16.36 16.69
C ARG A 438 19.88 17.07 17.73
N LYS A 439 20.97 17.69 17.26
CA LYS A 439 21.75 18.67 17.99
C LYS A 439 21.73 19.97 17.20
N ALA A 440 21.39 21.06 17.86
CA ALA A 440 21.42 22.38 17.24
C ALA A 440 22.15 23.38 18.14
N ASP A 441 22.95 24.24 17.53
CA ASP A 441 23.68 25.31 18.19
C ASP A 441 23.30 26.63 17.51
N ILE A 442 22.66 27.53 18.26
CA ILE A 442 21.93 28.70 17.74
C ILE A 442 22.46 29.96 18.41
N HIS A 443 23.00 30.88 17.62
CA HIS A 443 23.52 32.16 18.10
C HIS A 443 22.54 33.28 17.76
N ILE A 444 21.88 33.83 18.78
CA ILE A 444 20.91 34.91 18.62
C ILE A 444 21.65 36.24 18.69
N ASN A 445 21.40 37.13 17.73
CA ASN A 445 21.97 38.47 17.69
C ASN A 445 21.07 39.51 18.39
N PRO A 446 21.56 40.73 18.67
CA PRO A 446 20.77 41.76 19.35
C PRO A 446 19.49 42.17 18.62
N GLN A 447 19.39 41.96 17.30
CA GLN A 447 18.21 42.23 16.49
C GLN A 447 17.12 41.16 16.64
N GLY A 448 17.46 39.99 17.20
CA GLY A 448 16.56 38.85 17.38
C GLY A 448 16.58 37.86 16.21
N ASP A 449 17.48 38.04 15.25
CA ASP A 449 17.81 37.04 14.23
C ASP A 449 18.85 36.05 14.79
N ALA A 450 19.06 34.92 14.11
CA ALA A 450 20.04 33.92 14.54
C ALA A 450 20.78 33.25 13.38
N THR A 451 22.00 32.77 13.66
CA THR A 451 22.63 31.70 12.88
C THR A 451 22.46 30.38 13.62
N ALA A 452 22.21 29.29 12.89
CA ALA A 452 21.98 27.97 13.47
C ALA A 452 22.78 26.90 12.74
N GLU A 453 23.53 26.10 13.48
CA GLU A 453 24.19 24.89 12.99
C GLU A 453 23.46 23.67 13.55
N LEU A 454 23.03 22.78 12.65
CA LEU A 454 22.22 21.62 12.99
C LEU A 454 22.85 20.35 12.48
N ASN A 455 22.79 19.32 13.32
CA ASN A 455 23.16 17.96 13.00
C ASN A 455 22.01 17.05 13.43
N THR A 456 21.33 16.43 12.47
CA THR A 456 20.23 15.49 12.73
C THR A 456 20.59 14.11 12.22
N MET A 457 20.67 13.13 13.11
CA MET A 457 20.83 11.72 12.77
C MET A 457 19.45 11.04 12.76
N TYR A 458 19.08 10.45 11.63
CA TYR A 458 17.92 9.60 11.47
C TYR A 458 18.38 8.14 11.36
N ALA A 459 17.82 7.21 12.15
CA ALA A 459 18.23 5.80 12.17
C ALA A 459 17.04 4.84 12.08
N GLY A 460 17.29 3.60 11.64
CA GLY A 460 16.24 2.61 11.38
C GLY A 460 15.26 3.14 10.35
N LEU A 461 13.96 2.89 10.48
CA LEU A 461 12.96 3.34 9.50
C LEU A 461 12.90 4.86 9.30
N LYS A 462 13.35 5.66 10.28
CA LYS A 462 13.39 7.12 10.17
C LYS A 462 14.40 7.60 9.12
N GLN A 463 15.40 6.79 8.76
CA GLN A 463 16.40 7.16 7.75
C GLN A 463 15.92 6.97 6.31
N ASP A 464 14.83 6.24 6.07
CA ASP A 464 14.42 5.82 4.72
C ASP A 464 14.20 7.01 3.80
N LEU A 465 13.48 8.03 4.27
CA LEU A 465 13.24 9.25 3.52
C LEU A 465 14.52 10.08 3.31
N PRO A 466 15.32 10.44 4.35
CA PRO A 466 16.62 11.08 4.15
C PRO A 466 17.57 10.33 3.20
N SER A 467 17.58 9.00 3.24
CA SER A 467 18.36 8.17 2.32
C SER A 467 17.85 8.29 0.88
N ALA A 468 16.53 8.26 0.68
CA ALA A 468 15.93 8.46 -0.64
C ALA A 468 16.28 9.85 -1.21
N LEU A 469 16.14 10.91 -0.41
CA LEU A 469 16.51 12.28 -0.81
C LEU A 469 17.99 12.36 -1.23
N MET A 470 18.89 11.76 -0.42
CA MET A 470 20.32 11.79 -0.68
C MET A 470 20.73 11.08 -1.98
N HIS A 471 20.05 9.97 -2.33
CA HIS A 471 20.43 9.12 -3.46
C HIS A 471 19.64 9.36 -4.75
N GLN A 472 18.43 9.91 -4.66
CA GLN A 472 17.50 10.01 -5.79
C GLN A 472 17.31 11.43 -6.30
N LEU A 473 17.58 12.44 -5.47
CA LEU A 473 17.36 13.84 -5.84
C LEU A 473 18.67 14.59 -6.10
N SER A 474 18.62 15.55 -7.02
CA SER A 474 19.68 16.54 -7.21
C SER A 474 19.82 17.47 -5.98
N PRO A 475 20.99 18.12 -5.77
CA PRO A 475 21.15 19.10 -4.70
C PRO A 475 20.08 20.21 -4.70
N GLU A 476 19.64 20.66 -5.87
CA GLU A 476 18.59 21.67 -6.02
C GLU A 476 17.23 21.18 -5.50
N GLU A 477 16.84 19.96 -5.86
CA GLU A 477 15.61 19.31 -5.38
C GLU A 477 15.67 19.00 -3.89
N GLN A 478 16.84 18.57 -3.38
CA GLN A 478 17.07 18.40 -1.94
C GLN A 478 16.89 19.73 -1.21
N LYS A 479 17.46 20.83 -1.72
CA LYS A 479 17.30 22.16 -1.12
C LYS A 479 15.84 22.62 -1.13
N LYS A 480 15.12 22.39 -2.23
CA LYS A 480 13.68 22.67 -2.34
C LYS A 480 12.88 21.91 -1.29
N TYR A 481 13.12 20.59 -1.16
CA TYR A 481 12.48 19.76 -0.15
C TYR A 481 12.72 20.32 1.26
N LEU A 482 13.96 20.70 1.59
CA LEU A 482 14.30 21.29 2.90
C LEU A 482 13.53 22.59 3.17
N TYR A 483 13.37 23.47 2.17
CA TYR A 483 12.56 24.69 2.32
C TYR A 483 11.08 24.40 2.57
N GLU A 484 10.53 23.35 1.96
CA GLU A 484 9.12 22.96 2.13
C GLU A 484 8.84 22.28 3.48
N HIS A 485 9.84 21.64 4.09
CA HIS A 485 9.64 20.78 5.26
C HIS A 485 10.21 21.34 6.57
N ILE A 486 11.09 22.34 6.52
CA ILE A 486 11.55 23.05 7.72
C ILE A 486 10.46 24.06 8.12
N SER A 487 9.83 23.81 9.27
CA SER A 487 8.75 24.64 9.81
C SER A 487 9.27 25.87 10.57
N LEU A 488 10.10 26.68 9.93
CA LEU A 488 10.56 27.98 10.45
C LEU A 488 9.87 29.13 9.70
N PRO A 489 9.45 30.22 10.36
CA PRO A 489 8.69 31.30 9.71
C PRO A 489 9.44 32.02 8.59
N SER A 490 10.75 32.23 8.77
CA SER A 490 11.61 32.89 7.78
C SER A 490 13.07 32.48 8.01
N PHE A 491 13.66 31.81 7.03
CA PHE A 491 15.03 31.32 7.10
C PHE A 491 15.68 31.20 5.72
N GLU A 492 17.01 31.17 5.72
CA GLU A 492 17.84 30.89 4.55
C GLU A 492 18.73 29.69 4.84
N ILE A 493 18.85 28.77 3.88
CA ILE A 493 19.76 27.62 3.95
C ILE A 493 21.10 28.06 3.38
N ASN A 494 22.08 28.29 4.26
CA ASN A 494 23.44 28.67 3.91
C ASN A 494 24.22 27.46 3.37
N LYS A 495 24.13 26.33 4.07
CA LYS A 495 24.75 25.04 3.70
C LYS A 495 23.85 23.89 4.11
N PHE A 496 23.89 22.81 3.34
CA PHE A 496 23.28 21.53 3.72
C PHE A 496 24.13 20.36 3.23
N GLY A 497 23.96 19.19 3.83
CA GLY A 497 24.60 17.96 3.38
C GLY A 497 24.11 16.72 4.11
N PHE A 498 24.16 15.60 3.41
CA PHE A 498 23.76 14.29 3.93
C PHE A 498 24.94 13.32 3.92
N SER A 499 25.02 12.45 4.92
CA SER A 499 25.95 11.33 4.94
C SER A 499 25.26 10.09 5.50
N GLN A 500 25.65 8.89 5.03
CA GLN A 500 24.99 7.64 5.41
C GLN A 500 25.97 6.65 6.03
N GLN A 501 25.51 6.00 7.11
CA GLN A 501 26.14 4.85 7.74
C GLN A 501 25.36 3.60 7.36
N LYS A 502 25.96 2.75 6.52
CA LYS A 502 25.36 1.50 6.06
C LYS A 502 25.67 0.37 7.05
N THR A 503 24.84 0.25 8.08
CA THR A 503 24.87 -0.90 9.01
C THR A 503 23.53 -1.65 8.96
N ARG A 504 23.35 -2.70 9.77
CA ARG A 504 22.08 -3.43 9.88
C ARG A 504 20.94 -2.54 10.38
N ILE A 505 21.25 -1.55 11.22
CA ILE A 505 20.37 -0.43 11.56
C ILE A 505 21.01 0.82 10.95
N PRO A 506 20.69 1.16 9.70
CA PRO A 506 21.36 2.24 9.02
C PRO A 506 20.96 3.60 9.58
N ALA A 507 21.82 4.58 9.35
CA ALA A 507 21.56 5.96 9.75
C ALA A 507 21.97 6.94 8.66
N VAL A 508 21.22 8.03 8.52
CA VAL A 508 21.57 9.19 7.70
C VAL A 508 21.72 10.39 8.61
N THR A 509 22.83 11.11 8.46
CA THR A 509 23.10 12.36 9.16
C THR A 509 22.90 13.53 8.19
N GLU A 510 21.96 14.40 8.53
CA GLU A 510 21.71 15.69 7.89
C GLU A 510 22.46 16.78 8.66
N ASN A 511 23.19 17.62 7.93
CA ASN A 511 23.82 18.81 8.47
C ASN A 511 23.22 20.05 7.79
N LEU A 512 22.84 21.07 8.57
CA LEU A 512 22.30 22.32 8.06
C LEU A 512 22.99 23.51 8.74
N SER A 513 23.33 24.52 7.95
CA SER A 513 23.68 25.86 8.42
C SER A 513 22.60 26.82 7.95
N LEU A 514 21.92 27.47 8.87
CA LEU A 514 20.77 28.33 8.60
C LEU A 514 20.99 29.75 9.10
N THR A 515 20.43 30.71 8.38
CA THR A 515 20.16 32.05 8.90
C THR A 515 18.66 32.14 9.19
N VAL A 516 18.28 32.42 10.43
CA VAL A 516 16.88 32.46 10.87
C VAL A 516 16.51 33.89 11.23
N ARG A 517 15.49 34.44 10.55
CA ARG A 517 14.98 35.78 10.83
C ARG A 517 13.94 35.72 11.92
N LYS A 518 13.93 36.70 12.82
CA LYS A 518 12.99 36.78 13.96
C LYS A 518 12.96 35.46 14.76
N CYS A 519 14.14 34.89 15.02
CA CYS A 519 14.29 33.68 15.83
C CYS A 519 13.70 33.87 17.23
N VAL A 520 13.79 35.09 17.77
CA VAL A 520 13.08 35.53 18.97
C VAL A 520 12.16 36.69 18.65
N SER A 521 11.03 36.77 19.35
CA SER A 521 10.15 37.93 19.28
C SER A 521 10.60 38.97 20.30
N LYS A 522 10.71 40.25 19.92
CA LYS A 522 11.10 41.36 20.81
C LYS A 522 9.90 42.23 21.17
N SER A 523 9.80 42.66 22.43
CA SER A 523 8.84 43.66 22.88
C SER A 523 9.45 44.53 23.99
N GLY A 524 9.75 45.79 23.67
CA GLY A 524 10.55 46.66 24.54
C GLY A 524 11.92 46.05 24.83
N ASN A 525 12.26 45.92 26.12
CA ASN A 525 13.51 45.30 26.57
C ASN A 525 13.40 43.77 26.75
N ARG A 526 12.29 43.15 26.35
CA ARG A 526 12.06 41.70 26.50
C ARG A 526 12.27 40.96 25.18
N ILE A 527 12.78 39.74 25.28
CA ILE A 527 12.76 38.74 24.21
C ILE A 527 11.94 37.52 24.64
N PHE A 528 11.18 36.98 23.71
CA PHE A 528 10.37 35.76 23.86
C PHE A 528 10.95 34.69 22.93
N LEU A 529 11.36 33.58 23.52
CA LEU A 529 11.94 32.44 22.81
C LEU A 529 11.06 31.20 22.99
N THR A 530 10.65 30.58 21.88
CA THR A 530 10.07 29.24 21.87
C THR A 530 11.20 28.23 21.66
N PRO A 531 11.58 27.41 22.66
CA PRO A 531 12.79 26.60 22.57
C PRO A 531 12.75 25.48 21.53
N ASN A 532 11.56 24.92 21.23
CA ASN A 532 11.39 23.92 20.18
C ASN A 532 11.08 24.62 18.84
N LEU A 533 12.06 24.66 17.94
CA LEU A 533 11.93 25.31 16.64
C LEU A 533 11.61 24.38 15.48
N LEU A 534 11.87 23.07 15.59
CA LEU A 534 11.98 22.18 14.43
C LEU A 534 11.32 20.81 14.56
N THR A 535 10.81 20.45 15.74
CA THR A 535 10.05 19.20 15.98
C THR A 535 8.73 19.51 16.66
N THR A 536 8.06 20.57 16.22
CA THR A 536 6.77 20.98 16.79
C THR A 536 5.68 19.98 16.40
N SER A 537 4.97 19.43 17.39
CA SER A 537 3.79 18.62 17.09
C SER A 537 2.64 19.52 16.63
N SER A 538 2.28 19.43 15.34
CA SER A 538 1.13 20.11 14.73
C SER A 538 -0.11 19.23 14.60
N VAL A 539 -0.06 18.00 15.16
CA VAL A 539 -1.13 17.01 15.03
C VAL A 539 -2.40 17.56 15.65
N THR A 540 -3.36 17.95 14.79
CA THR A 540 -4.69 18.37 15.20
C THR A 540 -5.63 17.23 14.92
N LEU A 541 -6.07 16.56 15.99
CA LEU A 541 -7.03 15.46 15.92
C LEU A 541 -8.43 16.04 16.09
N PRO A 542 -9.38 15.77 15.17
CA PRO A 542 -10.74 16.24 15.34
C PRO A 542 -11.40 15.51 16.51
N ALA A 543 -12.25 16.23 17.25
CA ALA A 543 -13.09 15.60 18.25
C ALA A 543 -14.09 14.67 17.56
N THR A 544 -14.24 13.46 18.09
CA THR A 544 -15.23 12.48 17.61
C THR A 544 -16.07 12.05 18.81
N GLU A 545 -17.35 12.42 18.84
CA GLU A 545 -18.22 12.14 20.00
C GLU A 545 -18.52 10.65 20.18
N LYS A 546 -18.44 9.84 19.11
CA LYS A 546 -18.80 8.41 19.12
C LYS A 546 -17.88 7.57 18.20
N ARG A 547 -16.59 7.53 18.52
CA ARG A 547 -15.62 6.71 17.77
C ARG A 547 -16.04 5.23 17.80
N LYS A 548 -16.00 4.53 16.67
CA LYS A 548 -16.39 3.11 16.54
C LYS A 548 -15.21 2.17 16.34
N THR A 549 -14.12 2.67 15.79
CA THR A 549 -12.96 1.87 15.37
C THR A 549 -11.77 2.08 16.29
N GLU A 550 -10.88 1.08 16.32
CA GLU A 550 -9.60 1.18 17.02
C GLU A 550 -8.74 2.34 16.47
N ILE A 551 -7.73 2.74 17.24
CA ILE A 551 -6.69 3.67 16.83
C ILE A 551 -5.47 2.83 16.45
N ILE A 552 -4.97 3.00 15.24
CA ILE A 552 -3.80 2.27 14.75
C ILE A 552 -2.57 3.20 14.72
N ARG A 553 -1.53 2.77 15.42
CA ARG A 553 -0.18 3.32 15.33
C ARG A 553 0.73 2.28 14.70
N ASN A 554 1.12 2.53 13.46
CA ASN A 554 1.90 1.62 12.62
C ASN A 554 3.38 1.52 12.99
N MET A 555 3.95 2.58 13.60
CA MET A 555 5.38 2.67 13.88
C MET A 555 5.65 3.22 15.28
N SER A 556 6.59 2.60 15.97
CA SER A 556 7.21 3.12 17.19
C SER A 556 8.52 3.83 16.86
N TYR A 557 8.81 4.95 17.51
CA TYR A 557 10.03 5.72 17.31
C TYR A 557 10.40 6.56 18.54
N THR A 558 11.64 7.04 18.57
CA THR A 558 12.10 8.02 19.56
C THR A 558 12.78 9.20 18.87
N ASP A 559 12.25 10.40 19.11
CA ASP A 559 12.83 11.66 18.67
C ASP A 559 13.44 12.37 19.88
N VAL A 560 14.69 12.83 19.75
CA VAL A 560 15.45 13.56 20.76
C VAL A 560 16.01 14.82 20.14
N ASP A 561 15.76 15.97 20.75
CA ASP A 561 16.34 17.25 20.36
C ASP A 561 17.15 17.80 21.53
N THR A 562 18.39 18.20 21.25
CA THR A 562 19.24 18.97 22.17
C THR A 562 19.62 20.28 21.48
N ILE A 563 19.03 21.38 21.94
CA ILE A 563 19.21 22.71 21.33
C ILE A 563 19.92 23.61 22.32
N ARG A 564 21.02 24.22 21.87
CA ARG A 564 21.78 25.22 22.60
C ARG A 564 21.53 26.59 21.99
N TYR A 565 21.07 27.53 22.79
CA TYR A 565 20.94 28.92 22.39
C TYR A 565 21.99 29.77 23.10
N HIS A 566 22.67 30.62 22.36
CA HIS A 566 23.54 31.67 22.87
C HIS A 566 22.82 33.00 22.74
N LEU A 567 22.59 33.66 23.88
CA LEU A 567 21.91 34.93 23.94
C LEU A 567 22.90 36.10 23.80
N PRO A 568 22.47 37.26 23.31
CA PRO A 568 23.24 38.49 23.43
C PRO A 568 23.51 38.84 24.91
N ALA A 569 24.60 39.56 25.17
CA ALA A 569 24.90 40.05 26.50
C ALA A 569 23.78 40.94 27.06
N GLY A 570 23.62 40.96 28.39
CA GLY A 570 22.67 41.82 29.11
C GLY A 570 21.26 41.23 29.31
N TYR A 571 20.95 40.09 28.69
CA TYR A 571 19.68 39.39 28.90
C TYR A 571 19.73 38.44 30.10
N HIS A 572 18.73 38.57 30.98
CA HIS A 572 18.54 37.70 32.14
C HIS A 572 17.18 37.02 32.10
N PRO A 573 17.06 35.78 32.60
CA PRO A 573 15.77 35.08 32.63
C PRO A 573 14.77 35.85 33.51
N GLU A 574 13.61 36.17 32.93
CA GLU A 574 12.46 36.73 33.64
C GLU A 574 11.41 35.63 33.90
N TYR A 575 11.25 34.70 32.95
CA TYR A 575 10.38 33.54 33.09
C TYR A 575 10.99 32.29 32.46
N GLN A 576 11.02 31.21 33.23
CA GLN A 576 11.41 29.86 32.80
C GLN A 576 10.28 28.88 33.13
N PRO A 577 9.78 28.09 32.15
CA PRO A 577 8.78 27.07 32.43
C PRO A 577 9.40 25.90 33.20
N GLU A 578 8.57 25.22 33.98
CA GLU A 578 8.95 23.98 34.65
C GLU A 578 9.24 22.87 33.64
N ASN A 579 10.08 21.91 34.06
CA ASN A 579 10.31 20.70 33.28
C ASN A 579 9.01 19.89 33.17
N MET A 580 8.71 19.41 31.97
CA MET A 580 7.47 18.70 31.69
C MET A 580 7.75 17.22 31.45
N SER A 581 6.91 16.34 32.01
CA SER A 581 6.94 14.91 31.74
C SER A 581 5.52 14.36 31.62
N PHE A 582 5.25 13.67 30.51
CA PHE A 582 3.98 13.00 30.26
C PHE A 582 4.25 11.54 29.93
N LYS A 583 3.49 10.64 30.55
CA LYS A 583 3.47 9.22 30.21
C LYS A 583 2.04 8.81 29.91
N SER A 584 1.88 8.01 28.87
CA SER A 584 0.62 7.40 28.49
C SER A 584 0.90 6.04 27.86
N LYS A 585 -0.14 5.24 27.62
CA LYS A 585 -0.01 4.00 26.84
C LYS A 585 0.46 4.25 25.40
N PHE A 586 0.22 5.44 24.85
CA PHE A 586 0.55 5.81 23.46
C PHE A 586 2.00 6.28 23.29
N GLY A 587 2.63 6.73 24.37
CA GLY A 587 3.97 7.28 24.31
C GLY A 587 4.38 8.07 25.55
N GLU A 588 5.62 8.54 25.52
CA GLU A 588 6.28 9.28 26.58
C GLU A 588 6.87 10.57 26.03
N TYR A 589 6.76 11.65 26.79
CA TYR A 589 7.30 12.96 26.45
C TYR A 589 8.04 13.54 27.65
N THR A 590 9.21 14.12 27.40
CA THR A 590 9.90 14.98 28.36
C THR A 590 10.45 16.22 27.68
N ALA A 591 10.36 17.36 28.35
CA ALA A 591 11.01 18.58 27.95
C ALA A 591 11.64 19.25 29.16
N SER A 592 12.91 19.65 29.05
CA SER A 592 13.62 20.36 30.10
C SER A 592 14.40 21.54 29.54
N VAL A 593 14.42 22.63 30.30
CA VAL A 593 15.24 23.81 30.00
C VAL A 593 16.22 24.01 31.14
N GLN A 594 17.48 24.23 30.80
CA GLN A 594 18.52 24.72 31.71
C GLN A 594 18.99 26.08 31.21
N VAL A 595 19.01 27.07 32.11
CA VAL A 595 19.49 28.42 31.81
C VAL A 595 20.74 28.66 32.64
N SER A 596 21.82 29.04 31.98
CA SER A 596 23.04 29.57 32.58
C SER A 596 23.35 30.95 31.99
N GLU A 597 24.38 31.63 32.49
CA GLU A 597 24.76 32.95 31.98
C GLU A 597 25.04 32.89 30.47
N GLY A 598 24.26 33.64 29.67
CA GLY A 598 24.39 33.72 28.21
C GLY A 598 23.97 32.47 27.42
N MET A 599 23.57 31.36 28.07
CA MET A 599 23.29 30.09 27.39
C MET A 599 22.01 29.41 27.88
N ILE A 600 21.27 28.82 26.94
CA ILE A 600 20.08 27.99 27.22
C ILE A 600 20.30 26.62 26.61
N ILE A 601 20.10 25.56 27.40
CA ILE A 601 20.08 24.18 26.91
C ILE A 601 18.64 23.67 27.02
N TYR A 602 18.03 23.40 25.87
CA TYR A 602 16.73 22.76 25.76
C TYR A 602 16.90 21.30 25.33
N ILE A 603 16.31 20.38 26.09
CA ILE A 603 16.30 18.96 25.77
C ILE A 603 14.85 18.49 25.68
N ARG A 604 14.49 17.92 24.54
CA ARG A 604 13.19 17.30 24.27
C ARG A 604 13.38 15.83 23.93
N ARG A 605 12.51 14.98 24.45
CA ARG A 605 12.41 13.57 24.06
C ARG A 605 10.95 13.19 23.88
N MET A 606 10.63 12.62 22.72
CA MET A 606 9.30 12.09 22.40
C MET A 606 9.46 10.64 21.92
N GLN A 607 8.92 9.70 22.68
CA GLN A 607 8.84 8.30 22.31
C GLN A 607 7.38 7.94 22.03
N ILE A 608 7.11 7.35 20.87
CA ILE A 608 5.78 6.87 20.50
C ILE A 608 5.75 5.36 20.45
N HIS A 609 4.68 4.76 20.98
CA HIS A 609 4.44 3.33 20.99
C HIS A 609 3.59 2.90 19.78
N LYS A 610 4.07 1.87 19.07
CA LYS A 610 3.29 1.13 18.08
C LYS A 610 2.17 0.40 18.81
N GLY A 611 0.99 0.31 18.22
CA GLY A 611 -0.10 -0.45 18.82
C GLY A 611 -1.45 -0.19 18.19
N LYS A 612 -2.37 -1.09 18.53
CA LYS A 612 -3.80 -0.97 18.29
C LYS A 612 -4.47 -0.64 19.62
N TYR A 613 -5.15 0.49 19.69
CA TYR A 613 -5.80 0.96 20.91
C TYR A 613 -7.31 1.00 20.71
N PRO A 614 -8.11 0.63 21.72
CA PRO A 614 -9.56 0.55 21.58
C PRO A 614 -10.19 1.94 21.35
N ALA A 615 -11.39 2.00 20.77
CA ALA A 615 -12.04 3.25 20.37
C ALA A 615 -12.21 4.23 21.54
N GLU A 616 -12.49 3.70 22.73
CA GLU A 616 -12.68 4.45 23.99
C GLU A 616 -11.41 5.17 24.44
N ALA A 617 -10.23 4.76 23.94
CA ALA A 617 -8.95 5.39 24.24
C ALA A 617 -8.72 6.71 23.50
N TYR A 618 -9.60 7.10 22.55
CA TYR A 618 -9.36 8.24 21.68
C TYR A 618 -9.32 9.58 22.41
N GLN A 619 -10.13 9.76 23.44
CA GLN A 619 -10.09 10.98 24.24
C GLN A 619 -8.74 11.13 24.95
N GLU A 620 -8.23 10.06 25.59
CA GLU A 620 -6.91 10.02 26.22
C GLU A 620 -5.79 10.28 25.19
N PHE A 621 -5.94 9.72 23.99
CA PHE A 621 -5.01 9.89 22.88
C PHE A 621 -4.91 11.35 22.42
N MET A 622 -6.07 12.01 22.20
CA MET A 622 -6.12 13.43 21.85
C MET A 622 -5.53 14.30 22.95
N GLU A 623 -5.84 14.01 24.22
CA GLU A 623 -5.31 14.75 25.36
C GLU A 623 -3.79 14.63 25.48
N PHE A 624 -3.22 13.45 25.21
CA PHE A 624 -1.77 13.27 25.16
C PHE A 624 -1.12 14.18 24.10
N TYR A 625 -1.61 14.16 22.85
CA TYR A 625 -1.09 15.03 21.80
C TYR A 625 -1.32 16.51 22.07
N LYS A 626 -2.46 16.88 22.67
CA LYS A 626 -2.73 18.27 23.09
C LYS A 626 -1.76 18.75 24.15
N LYS A 627 -1.43 17.91 25.14
CA LYS A 627 -0.41 18.21 26.17
C LYS A 627 0.97 18.39 25.53
N VAL A 628 1.36 17.50 24.62
CA VAL A 628 2.62 17.60 23.85
C VAL A 628 2.67 18.88 23.03
N ALA A 629 1.63 19.18 22.24
CA ALA A 629 1.56 20.38 21.41
C ALA A 629 1.59 21.68 22.24
N LYS A 630 0.98 21.68 23.44
CA LYS A 630 1.09 22.80 24.38
C LYS A 630 2.51 22.95 24.93
N ALA A 631 3.15 21.84 25.31
CA ALA A 631 4.52 21.84 25.82
C ALA A 631 5.53 22.29 24.75
N ASP A 632 5.37 21.85 23.50
CA ASP A 632 6.20 22.25 22.37
C ASP A 632 6.08 23.77 22.06
N LYS A 633 5.03 24.44 22.54
CA LYS A 633 4.81 25.89 22.42
C LYS A 633 5.21 26.67 23.69
N MET A 634 5.91 26.06 24.64
CA MET A 634 6.39 26.76 25.83
C MET A 634 7.25 27.96 25.44
N GLN A 635 7.18 29.03 26.24
CA GLN A 635 7.96 30.24 26.02
C GLN A 635 8.91 30.49 27.19
N LEU A 636 10.12 30.93 26.85
CA LEU A 636 11.06 31.56 27.75
C LEU A 636 11.00 33.07 27.56
N VAL A 637 11.08 33.82 28.65
CA VAL A 637 11.13 35.29 28.61
C VAL A 637 12.42 35.76 29.26
N PHE A 638 13.16 36.61 28.55
CA PHE A 638 14.35 37.28 29.07
C PHE A 638 14.18 38.78 28.98
N VAL A 639 14.73 39.49 29.95
CA VAL A 639 14.73 40.96 30.01
C VAL A 639 16.15 41.49 29.91
N ASN A 640 16.36 42.48 29.05
CA ASN A 640 17.60 43.24 29.00
C ASN A 640 17.59 44.27 30.14
N LYS A 641 18.57 44.17 31.04
CA LYS A 641 18.74 45.10 32.18
C LYS A 641 19.73 46.24 31.88
N SER A 642 20.20 46.33 30.64
CA SER A 642 21.12 47.37 30.17
C SER A 642 20.39 48.65 29.75
#